data_AF-A0AAW0LZJ2-F1
#
_entry.id   AF-A0AAW0LZJ2-F1
#
_cell.length_a   1.000
_cell.length_b   1.000
_cell.length_c   1.000
_cell.angle_alpha   90.00
_cell.angle_beta   90.00
_cell.angle_gamma   90.00
#
_symmetry.space_group_name_H-M   'P 1'
#
loop_
_entity.id
_entity.type
_entity.pdbx_description
1 polymer ?
#
loop_
_entity_poly.entity_id
_entity_poly.type
_entity_poly.pdbx_seq_one_letter_code
_entity_poly.pdbx_strand_id
1 'polypeptide(L)'
;MVSFFEEKQSQKEAINALPLYPNEQIMWDESLVPSINFSWEGCLALAKLNLQFLTLHDYLLRNLISSVLNQHMRYEAVPHLLAYINNEGETTFHGWSRMAMPIKEFKIIKVKQPNIGEVKPSSVTADVTFSISSYKAQIRSEWNALKEHDVLFLLSIRPSFEPLSAEEAAKASVPQRLGLQYVRGCEIIEVHDEEGTLMNDFTGRIKRDEWKPPKGVLRTVTVALDTVQYHMDVSNIAEKGADDVYETFNILMRRKPKENNFKAILESIRDLINKYCIVPDWLHNVFLGYGNPSAAQWTNMSDLWEMVDFKDTFLDADHLKTVFRIISKNLQPMPPFRIRLPKSQKGSSHALTGSKISGVDSADGVNTGDTLIVEAYTPPEPGPYPQDQPKENLDLHLHRAIISGIQPGLTMVVGPPGTGKTDTAVQILNVLYHNCPSQRTLIITHSNQALNDLFEKIMQRDVPAHYLLRLGQGEQELATDLNFSRQGRVNAMLVRRLELLGEVERLARSLQLPEDVGYTCETAGYFWLLHVYSRWEQFLAACAENEDKPTFVKDRFPFKEFFSDTPHPIFMGESLEKEMRAAKGCFHHLKTMFQELEECRAFELLKSTADRANYLMTKQAKIVAMTCTHAALKRKDFLQLGFKYDNLLMEESAQILEIETFIPMLLQRQEDGYARLKRCILIGDHHQLPPVVKNMAFQKYSHMDQRLIEQIIS
;
A
#
# COMPACT_ATOMS: atom_id res chain seq x y z
N MET A 1 44.20 -21.27 -11.62
CA MET A 1 44.82 -21.06 -10.29
C MET A 1 44.51 -19.66 -9.78
N VAL A 2 44.78 -18.59 -10.55
CA VAL A 2 44.39 -17.20 -10.21
C VAL A 2 42.88 -17.06 -9.93
N SER A 3 42.01 -17.51 -10.85
CA SER A 3 40.54 -17.46 -10.67
C SER A 3 39.98 -18.23 -9.47
N PHE A 4 40.76 -19.12 -8.86
CA PHE A 4 40.35 -19.89 -7.69
C PHE A 4 40.66 -19.17 -6.37
N PHE A 5 41.70 -18.33 -6.36
CA PHE A 5 42.20 -17.63 -5.17
C PHE A 5 42.04 -16.11 -5.23
N GLU A 6 41.60 -15.56 -6.36
CA GLU A 6 41.29 -14.13 -6.47
C GLU A 6 40.16 -13.76 -5.50
N GLU A 7 40.29 -12.57 -4.91
CA GLU A 7 39.25 -12.00 -4.06
C GLU A 7 38.00 -11.78 -4.90
N LYS A 8 36.91 -12.46 -4.54
CA LYS A 8 35.64 -12.35 -5.25
C LYS A 8 34.83 -11.23 -4.67
N GLN A 9 34.44 -10.29 -5.53
CA GLN A 9 33.45 -9.30 -5.17
C GLN A 9 32.17 -10.00 -4.67
N SER A 10 31.64 -9.53 -3.55
CA SER A 10 30.38 -10.07 -3.03
C SER A 10 29.23 -9.73 -4.00
N GLN A 11 28.20 -10.60 -4.05
CA GLN A 11 27.00 -10.32 -4.85
C GLN A 11 26.35 -8.99 -4.45
N LYS A 12 26.39 -8.63 -3.16
CA LYS A 12 25.88 -7.37 -2.63
C LYS A 12 26.62 -6.16 -3.22
N GLU A 13 27.95 -6.20 -3.27
CA GLU A 13 28.75 -5.12 -3.86
C GLU A 13 28.50 -4.99 -5.37
N ALA A 14 28.44 -6.13 -6.09
CA ALA A 14 28.13 -6.12 -7.52
C ALA A 14 26.77 -5.46 -7.79
N ILE A 15 25.74 -5.76 -6.99
CA ILE A 15 24.39 -5.18 -7.12
C ILE A 15 24.39 -3.68 -6.79
N ASN A 16 25.15 -3.27 -5.77
CA ASN A 16 25.28 -1.85 -5.40
C ASN A 16 26.09 -1.03 -6.41
N ALA A 17 26.84 -1.70 -7.29
CA ALA A 17 27.56 -1.15 -8.42
C ALA A 17 26.76 -1.17 -9.73
N LEU A 18 25.49 -1.58 -9.72
CA LEU A 18 24.60 -1.46 -10.88
C LEU A 18 23.88 -0.10 -10.88
N PRO A 19 23.84 0.63 -12.02
CA PRO A 19 22.93 1.75 -12.20
C PRO A 19 21.46 1.30 -12.11
N LEU A 20 20.58 2.17 -11.62
CA LEU A 20 19.13 1.94 -11.60
C LEU A 20 18.44 2.31 -12.92
N TYR A 21 19.08 3.17 -13.71
CA TYR A 21 18.58 3.59 -15.01
C TYR A 21 19.35 2.87 -16.12
N PRO A 22 18.66 2.44 -17.19
CA PRO A 22 19.34 1.92 -18.35
C PRO A 22 20.08 3.05 -19.09
N ASN A 23 21.24 2.73 -19.65
CA ASN A 23 22.04 3.61 -20.50
C ASN A 23 22.03 3.10 -21.95
N GLU A 24 22.67 3.85 -22.85
CA GLU A 24 22.73 3.54 -24.28
C GLU A 24 23.28 2.15 -24.58
N GLN A 25 24.22 1.63 -23.79
CA GLN A 25 24.85 0.33 -24.08
C GLN A 25 23.87 -0.81 -23.84
N ILE A 26 23.09 -0.73 -22.75
CA ILE A 26 22.14 -1.78 -22.36
C ILE A 26 20.89 -1.76 -23.25
N MET A 27 20.41 -0.57 -23.62
CA MET A 27 19.10 -0.43 -24.28
C MET A 27 19.01 -1.01 -25.69
N TRP A 28 20.13 -1.09 -26.40
CA TRP A 28 20.19 -1.60 -27.77
C TRP A 28 20.96 -2.91 -27.91
N ASP A 29 21.35 -3.53 -26.78
CA ASP A 29 21.89 -4.88 -26.78
C ASP A 29 20.74 -5.88 -26.94
N GLU A 30 20.55 -6.42 -28.14
CA GLU A 30 19.46 -7.38 -28.44
C GLU A 30 19.58 -8.70 -27.66
N SER A 31 20.77 -9.00 -27.08
CA SER A 31 20.95 -10.19 -26.24
C SER A 31 20.32 -10.04 -24.85
N LEU A 32 20.19 -8.79 -24.38
CA LEU A 32 19.62 -8.40 -23.09
C LEU A 32 18.23 -7.78 -23.22
N VAL A 33 18.01 -7.00 -24.27
CA VAL A 33 16.76 -6.29 -24.58
C VAL A 33 16.29 -6.75 -25.96
N PRO A 34 15.68 -7.95 -26.06
CA PRO A 34 15.23 -8.51 -27.32
C PRO A 34 14.19 -7.62 -28.02
N SER A 35 14.29 -7.53 -29.35
CA SER A 35 13.30 -6.85 -30.17
C SER A 35 11.96 -7.60 -30.18
N ILE A 36 10.87 -6.91 -30.53
CA ILE A 36 9.52 -7.51 -30.62
C ILE A 36 9.49 -8.65 -31.66
N ASN A 37 10.37 -8.59 -32.66
CA ASN A 37 10.46 -9.54 -33.76
C ASN A 37 11.44 -10.69 -33.48
N PHE A 38 11.81 -10.93 -32.22
CA PHE A 38 12.72 -12.00 -31.84
C PHE A 38 12.26 -13.36 -32.40
N SER A 39 13.17 -14.08 -33.08
CA SER A 39 12.85 -15.30 -33.85
C SER A 39 12.59 -16.55 -33.00
N TRP A 40 12.78 -16.48 -31.67
CA TRP A 40 12.60 -17.58 -30.70
C TRP A 40 13.55 -18.78 -30.86
N GLU A 41 14.46 -18.75 -31.83
CA GLU A 41 15.42 -19.84 -32.09
C GLU A 41 16.66 -19.76 -31.18
N GLY A 42 16.96 -18.58 -30.62
CA GLY A 42 18.13 -18.32 -29.76
C GLY A 42 17.81 -18.26 -28.26
N CYS A 43 18.84 -18.45 -27.43
CA CYS A 43 18.75 -18.18 -25.99
C CYS A 43 19.02 -16.71 -25.67
N LEU A 44 18.39 -16.20 -24.62
CA LEU A 44 18.59 -14.85 -24.11
C LEU A 44 19.25 -14.90 -22.74
N ALA A 45 20.09 -13.92 -22.41
CA ALA A 45 20.74 -13.80 -21.11
C ALA A 45 19.78 -13.21 -20.06
N LEU A 46 18.57 -13.76 -19.96
CA LEU A 46 17.50 -13.31 -19.10
C LEU A 46 17.19 -14.31 -17.99
N ALA A 47 16.96 -13.80 -16.79
CA ALA A 47 16.51 -14.61 -15.67
C ALA A 47 15.06 -15.06 -15.86
N LYS A 48 14.79 -16.34 -15.63
CA LYS A 48 13.45 -16.91 -15.68
C LYS A 48 12.80 -16.89 -14.30
N LEU A 49 11.59 -16.35 -14.24
CA LEU A 49 10.68 -16.53 -13.12
C LEU A 49 9.95 -17.85 -13.36
N ASN A 50 10.02 -18.76 -12.38
CA ASN A 50 9.44 -20.09 -12.45
C ASN A 50 8.80 -20.37 -11.07
N LEU A 51 8.54 -21.62 -10.73
CA LEU A 51 7.95 -22.00 -9.45
C LEU A 51 8.91 -21.86 -8.26
N GLN A 52 10.22 -22.06 -8.48
CA GLN A 52 11.21 -22.21 -7.41
C GLN A 52 12.38 -21.23 -7.52
N PHE A 53 12.84 -20.76 -6.35
CA PHE A 53 13.97 -19.84 -6.22
C PHE A 53 14.91 -20.31 -5.10
N LEU A 54 16.23 -20.32 -5.36
CA LEU A 54 17.22 -20.91 -4.43
C LEU A 54 17.18 -20.28 -3.03
N THR A 55 17.03 -18.96 -3.00
CA THR A 55 16.95 -18.15 -1.78
C THR A 55 16.12 -16.90 -2.09
N LEU A 56 15.72 -16.16 -1.05
CA LEU A 56 15.13 -14.82 -1.24
C LEU A 56 16.07 -13.88 -1.99
N HIS A 57 17.38 -14.05 -1.84
CA HIS A 57 18.37 -13.25 -2.58
C HIS A 57 18.34 -13.57 -4.08
N ASP A 58 18.28 -14.85 -4.46
CA ASP A 58 18.12 -15.29 -5.86
C ASP A 58 16.82 -14.73 -6.45
N TYR A 59 15.70 -14.89 -5.73
CA TYR A 59 14.41 -14.33 -6.13
C TYR A 59 14.47 -12.82 -6.41
N LEU A 60 15.01 -12.04 -5.46
CA LEU A 60 15.11 -10.59 -5.58
C LEU A 60 16.06 -10.18 -6.72
N LEU A 61 17.17 -10.89 -6.91
CA LEU A 61 18.13 -10.61 -7.96
C LEU A 61 17.55 -10.85 -9.35
N ARG A 62 16.84 -11.96 -9.57
CA ARG A 62 16.15 -12.23 -10.84
C ARG A 62 15.14 -11.15 -11.16
N ASN A 63 14.32 -10.77 -10.17
CA ASN A 63 13.37 -9.69 -10.33
C ASN A 63 14.03 -8.33 -10.58
N LEU A 64 15.16 -8.02 -9.93
CA LEU A 64 15.91 -6.79 -10.16
C LEU A 64 16.39 -6.71 -11.61
N ILE A 65 17.12 -7.72 -12.08
CA ILE A 65 17.71 -7.74 -13.42
C ILE A 65 16.60 -7.69 -14.48
N SER A 66 15.60 -8.56 -14.37
CA SER A 66 14.48 -8.59 -15.32
C SER A 66 13.70 -7.27 -15.32
N SER A 67 13.54 -6.61 -14.16
CA SER A 67 12.86 -5.31 -14.06
C SER A 67 13.67 -4.17 -14.68
N VAL A 68 15.00 -4.18 -14.54
CA VAL A 68 15.90 -3.21 -15.22
C VAL A 68 15.81 -3.40 -16.73
N LEU A 69 15.94 -4.63 -17.21
CA LEU A 69 15.98 -4.94 -18.64
C LEU A 69 14.61 -4.74 -19.33
N ASN A 70 13.52 -4.99 -18.62
CA ASN A 70 12.16 -4.72 -19.12
C ASN A 70 11.81 -3.22 -19.10
N GLN A 71 12.70 -2.33 -18.64
CA GLN A 71 12.57 -0.89 -18.90
C GLN A 71 12.88 -0.57 -20.36
N HIS A 72 12.13 -1.19 -21.27
CA HIS A 72 12.22 -0.86 -22.67
C HIS A 72 11.64 0.55 -22.89
N MET A 73 12.54 1.48 -23.12
CA MET A 73 12.22 2.85 -23.49
C MET A 73 11.87 2.85 -24.97
N ARG A 74 10.57 2.90 -25.28
CA ARG A 74 10.15 3.33 -26.60
C ARG A 74 10.40 4.83 -26.72
N TYR A 75 11.55 5.19 -27.28
CA TYR A 75 11.87 6.55 -27.69
C TYR A 75 11.05 6.98 -28.92
N GLU A 76 9.74 6.65 -28.96
CA GLU A 76 8.80 7.11 -29.98
C GLU A 76 8.81 8.65 -30.08
N ALA A 77 9.17 9.33 -28.98
CA ALA A 77 9.36 10.77 -28.93
C ALA A 77 10.51 11.29 -29.80
N VAL A 78 11.62 10.54 -29.94
CA VAL A 78 12.86 11.02 -30.55
C VAL A 78 12.73 11.23 -32.08
N PRO A 79 12.15 10.29 -32.86
CA PRO A 79 11.90 10.51 -34.29
C PRO A 79 11.09 11.77 -34.60
N HIS A 80 10.20 12.19 -33.69
CA HIS A 80 9.38 13.39 -33.88
C HIS A 80 10.13 14.71 -33.67
N LEU A 81 11.33 14.69 -33.09
CA LEU A 81 12.14 15.89 -32.87
C LEU A 81 12.83 16.37 -34.15
N LEU A 82 13.02 15.49 -35.14
CA LEU A 82 13.65 15.79 -36.43
C LEU A 82 14.96 16.59 -36.25
N ALA A 83 15.92 15.96 -35.56
CA ALA A 83 17.24 16.54 -35.31
C ALA A 83 18.03 16.70 -36.61
N TYR A 84 18.69 17.84 -36.79
CA TYR A 84 19.61 18.10 -37.90
C TYR A 84 20.76 18.99 -37.42
N ILE A 85 21.87 18.99 -38.15
CA ILE A 85 22.99 19.89 -37.90
C ILE A 85 22.76 21.18 -38.70
N ASN A 86 22.80 22.34 -38.03
CA ASN A 86 22.69 23.64 -38.69
C ASN A 86 24.01 24.01 -39.40
N ASN A 87 24.02 25.14 -40.11
CA ASN A 87 25.22 25.61 -40.83
C ASN A 87 26.40 25.94 -39.91
N GLU A 88 26.16 26.10 -38.61
CA GLU A 88 27.17 26.41 -37.59
C GLU A 88 27.72 25.14 -36.92
N GLY A 89 27.23 23.95 -37.30
CA GLY A 89 27.66 22.67 -36.74
C GLY A 89 26.93 22.27 -35.45
N GLU A 90 25.95 23.05 -35.02
CA GLU A 90 25.16 22.77 -33.82
C GLU A 90 23.95 21.88 -34.12
N THR A 91 23.55 21.07 -33.14
CA THR A 91 22.35 20.24 -33.28
C THR A 91 21.10 21.06 -32.98
N THR A 92 20.20 21.11 -33.96
CA THR A 92 18.93 21.84 -33.90
C THR A 92 17.75 20.92 -34.19
N PHE A 93 16.57 21.27 -33.69
CA PHE A 93 15.36 20.45 -33.78
C PHE A 93 14.25 21.20 -34.50
N HIS A 94 13.80 20.68 -35.64
CA HIS A 94 12.67 21.26 -36.39
C HIS A 94 11.32 20.68 -35.98
N GLY A 95 11.32 19.46 -35.45
CA GLY A 95 10.14 18.76 -35.01
C GLY A 95 9.77 19.09 -33.56
N TRP A 96 8.70 18.47 -33.08
CA TRP A 96 8.26 18.60 -31.70
C TRP A 96 7.73 17.27 -31.19
N SER A 97 7.90 17.04 -29.89
CA SER A 97 7.34 15.89 -29.20
C SER A 97 6.57 16.33 -27.97
N ARG A 98 5.44 15.68 -27.69
CA ARG A 98 4.68 15.89 -26.45
C ARG A 98 5.47 15.48 -25.21
N MET A 99 6.37 14.50 -25.36
CA MET A 99 7.08 13.84 -24.26
C MET A 99 8.57 14.22 -24.16
N ALA A 100 9.11 14.95 -25.14
CA ALA A 100 10.50 15.38 -25.15
C ALA A 100 10.62 16.85 -25.56
N MET A 101 11.59 17.55 -24.97
CA MET A 101 11.81 18.98 -25.15
C MET A 101 13.30 19.33 -25.17
N PRO A 102 13.71 20.36 -25.92
CA PRO A 102 15.09 20.86 -25.86
C PRO A 102 15.45 21.43 -24.50
N ILE A 103 16.65 21.08 -24.02
CA ILE A 103 17.26 21.64 -22.83
C ILE A 103 17.85 23.01 -23.20
N LYS A 104 17.60 24.02 -22.37
CA LYS A 104 18.26 25.33 -22.48
C LYS A 104 19.58 25.36 -21.73
N GLU A 105 19.60 24.79 -20.53
CA GLU A 105 20.78 24.73 -19.67
C GLU A 105 20.74 23.45 -18.84
N PHE A 106 21.88 22.80 -18.69
CA PHE A 106 22.11 21.69 -17.78
C PHE A 106 23.35 21.98 -16.96
N LYS A 107 23.26 21.81 -15.64
CA LYS A 107 24.41 22.07 -14.75
C LYS A 107 24.41 21.15 -13.54
N ILE A 108 25.53 20.49 -13.29
CA ILE A 108 25.75 19.79 -12.02
C ILE A 108 25.97 20.84 -10.92
N ILE A 109 25.13 20.80 -9.88
CA ILE A 109 25.16 21.75 -8.77
C ILE A 109 26.06 21.24 -7.65
N LYS A 110 25.94 19.95 -7.33
CA LYS A 110 26.56 19.38 -6.14
C LYS A 110 26.85 17.90 -6.31
N VAL A 111 28.08 17.53 -5.97
CA VAL A 111 28.54 16.15 -5.82
C VAL A 111 28.99 16.00 -4.37
N LYS A 112 28.33 15.12 -3.62
CA LYS A 112 28.72 14.83 -2.23
C LYS A 112 29.81 13.76 -2.19
N GLN A 113 30.64 13.82 -1.15
CA GLN A 113 31.66 12.80 -0.93
C GLN A 113 31.04 11.40 -0.76
N PRO A 114 31.74 10.34 -1.19
CA PRO A 114 31.32 8.95 -0.96
C PRO A 114 31.09 8.65 0.51
N ASN A 115 30.17 7.72 0.79
CA ASN A 115 30.06 7.18 2.15
C ASN A 115 31.28 6.28 2.44
N ILE A 116 31.56 6.06 3.72
CA ILE A 116 32.65 5.18 4.14
C ILE A 116 32.41 3.78 3.55
N GLY A 117 33.39 3.27 2.80
CA GLY A 117 33.34 1.96 2.13
C GLY A 117 32.74 1.96 0.73
N GLU A 118 32.18 3.09 0.27
CA GLU A 118 31.68 3.24 -1.10
C GLU A 118 32.69 4.04 -1.95
N VAL A 119 32.80 3.67 -3.24
CA VAL A 119 33.63 4.40 -4.22
C VAL A 119 32.86 5.51 -4.94
N LYS A 120 31.54 5.36 -5.03
CA LYS A 120 30.63 6.30 -5.69
C LYS A 120 30.23 7.43 -4.75
N PRO A 121 29.91 8.64 -5.26
CA PRO A 121 29.42 9.73 -4.43
C PRO A 121 28.10 9.37 -3.73
N SER A 122 27.87 9.94 -2.54
CA SER A 122 26.63 9.69 -1.77
C SER A 122 25.39 10.38 -2.36
N SER A 123 25.59 11.41 -3.19
CA SER A 123 24.52 12.12 -3.91
C SER A 123 25.12 12.98 -5.02
N VAL A 124 24.44 13.05 -6.15
CA VAL A 124 24.74 13.94 -7.27
C VAL A 124 23.45 14.66 -7.66
N THR A 125 23.48 16.00 -7.69
CA THR A 125 22.33 16.83 -8.04
C THR A 125 22.66 17.80 -9.16
N ALA A 126 21.73 17.97 -10.09
CA ALA A 126 21.85 18.86 -11.24
C ALA A 126 20.58 19.70 -11.45
N ASP A 127 20.73 20.86 -12.08
CA ASP A 127 19.62 21.68 -12.56
C ASP A 127 19.46 21.50 -14.06
N VAL A 128 18.21 21.42 -14.50
CA VAL A 128 17.82 21.35 -15.92
C VAL A 128 16.81 22.44 -16.19
N THR A 129 17.14 23.36 -17.09
CA THR A 129 16.24 24.45 -17.48
C THR A 129 15.68 24.20 -18.88
N PHE A 130 14.37 24.36 -19.04
CA PHE A 130 13.67 24.24 -20.33
C PHE A 130 12.54 25.26 -20.47
N SER A 131 12.09 25.48 -21.72
CA SER A 131 11.08 26.50 -22.05
C SER A 131 9.81 25.88 -22.62
N ILE A 132 8.67 26.07 -21.96
CA ILE A 132 7.37 25.55 -22.41
C ILE A 132 6.65 26.48 -23.42
N SER A 133 7.29 27.58 -23.82
CA SER A 133 6.72 28.61 -24.70
C SER A 133 6.25 28.09 -26.06
N SER A 134 6.94 27.13 -26.66
CA SER A 134 6.64 26.59 -27.99
C SER A 134 5.44 25.64 -28.03
N TYR A 135 4.89 25.23 -26.89
CA TYR A 135 3.87 24.19 -26.80
C TYR A 135 2.45 24.73 -26.58
N LYS A 136 1.44 23.95 -27.00
CA LYS A 136 0.02 24.26 -26.74
C LYS A 136 -0.32 24.17 -25.25
N ALA A 137 -1.36 24.89 -24.82
CA ALA A 137 -1.78 24.98 -23.40
C ALA A 137 -1.93 23.61 -22.71
N GLN A 138 -2.50 22.60 -23.40
CA GLN A 138 -2.64 21.25 -22.86
C GLN A 138 -1.28 20.61 -22.53
N ILE A 139 -0.31 20.71 -23.45
CA ILE A 139 1.03 20.14 -23.25
C ILE A 139 1.80 20.93 -22.18
N ARG A 140 1.65 22.27 -22.15
CA ARG A 140 2.20 23.11 -21.08
C ARG A 140 1.69 22.66 -19.70
N SER A 141 0.39 22.37 -19.59
CA SER A 141 -0.20 21.85 -18.35
C SER A 141 0.42 20.52 -17.93
N GLU A 142 0.66 19.61 -18.88
CA GLU A 142 1.31 18.32 -18.59
C GLU A 142 2.75 18.45 -18.10
N TRP A 143 3.54 19.37 -18.67
CA TRP A 143 4.90 19.64 -18.17
C TRP A 143 4.90 20.38 -16.84
N ASN A 144 3.91 21.25 -16.60
CA ASN A 144 3.69 21.86 -15.29
C ASN A 144 3.18 20.86 -14.24
N ALA A 145 2.72 19.67 -14.64
CA ALA A 145 2.24 18.63 -13.75
C ALA A 145 3.35 17.65 -13.29
N LEU A 146 4.61 17.89 -13.70
CA LEU A 146 5.77 17.17 -13.16
C LEU A 146 5.87 17.39 -11.65
N LYS A 147 6.28 16.36 -10.92
CA LYS A 147 6.34 16.33 -9.46
C LYS A 147 7.58 15.63 -8.94
N GLU A 148 7.86 15.81 -7.64
CA GLU A 148 8.87 15.05 -6.92
C GLU A 148 8.71 13.53 -7.18
N HIS A 149 9.84 12.85 -7.33
CA HIS A 149 9.97 11.42 -7.66
C HIS A 149 9.59 11.01 -9.08
N ASP A 150 9.09 11.93 -9.93
CA ASP A 150 8.96 11.61 -11.35
C ASP A 150 10.35 11.37 -11.95
N VAL A 151 10.49 10.30 -12.73
CA VAL A 151 11.73 9.99 -13.44
C VAL A 151 11.74 10.67 -14.81
N LEU A 152 12.83 11.37 -15.12
CA LEU A 152 13.10 11.98 -16.41
C LEU A 152 14.35 11.36 -17.04
N PHE A 153 14.50 11.54 -18.35
CA PHE A 153 15.66 11.08 -19.11
C PHE A 153 16.33 12.25 -19.82
N LEU A 154 17.64 12.35 -19.64
CA LEU A 154 18.55 13.27 -20.30
C LEU A 154 19.13 12.56 -21.52
N LEU A 155 18.95 13.15 -22.69
CA LEU A 155 19.41 12.58 -23.96
C LEU A 155 20.40 13.54 -24.63
N SER A 156 21.42 12.95 -25.25
CA SER A 156 22.37 13.66 -26.11
C SER A 156 22.16 13.17 -27.54
N ILE A 157 21.58 14.03 -28.38
CA ILE A 157 21.32 13.72 -29.78
C ILE A 157 22.29 14.54 -30.64
N ARG A 158 23.05 13.87 -31.50
CA ARG A 158 23.91 14.47 -32.51
C ARG A 158 23.75 13.68 -33.82
N PRO A 159 22.94 14.19 -34.78
CA PRO A 159 22.75 13.50 -36.06
C PRO A 159 24.06 13.44 -36.86
N SER A 160 24.16 12.54 -37.83
CA SER A 160 25.32 12.49 -38.73
C SER A 160 25.31 13.67 -39.71
N PHE A 161 26.50 14.19 -40.03
CA PHE A 161 26.66 15.31 -40.98
C PHE A 161 26.31 14.89 -42.42
N GLU A 162 26.56 13.62 -42.76
CA GLU A 162 26.18 13.03 -44.03
C GLU A 162 24.93 12.15 -43.85
N PRO A 163 23.91 12.27 -44.72
CA PRO A 163 22.78 11.35 -44.72
C PRO A 163 23.28 9.95 -45.08
N LEU A 164 22.94 8.96 -44.24
CA LEU A 164 23.25 7.56 -44.51
C LEU A 164 22.75 7.17 -45.91
N SER A 165 23.57 6.50 -46.71
CA SER A 165 23.11 5.91 -47.97
C SER A 165 21.97 4.91 -47.73
N ALA A 166 21.17 4.58 -48.75
CA ALA A 166 20.03 3.67 -48.56
C ALA A 166 20.45 2.29 -48.00
N GLU A 167 21.65 1.81 -48.34
CA GLU A 167 22.20 0.56 -47.81
C GLU A 167 22.73 0.70 -46.38
N GLU A 168 23.36 1.82 -46.04
CA GLU A 168 23.83 2.11 -44.68
C GLU A 168 22.66 2.35 -43.73
N ALA A 169 21.62 3.06 -44.18
CA ALA A 169 20.40 3.30 -43.42
C ALA A 169 19.64 2.00 -43.11
N ALA A 170 19.68 1.02 -44.02
CA ALA A 170 19.08 -0.30 -43.82
C ALA A 170 19.85 -1.16 -42.80
N LYS A 171 21.17 -0.97 -42.67
CA LYS A 171 22.03 -1.69 -41.72
C LYS A 171 22.27 -0.93 -40.41
N ALA A 172 21.97 0.38 -40.37
CA ALA A 172 22.22 1.22 -39.21
C ALA A 172 21.32 0.88 -38.03
N SER A 173 21.95 0.78 -36.86
CA SER A 173 21.24 0.63 -35.59
C SER A 173 20.28 1.81 -35.36
N VAL A 174 19.24 1.59 -34.54
CA VAL A 174 18.26 2.65 -34.21
C VAL A 174 18.95 3.91 -33.64
N PRO A 175 19.93 3.82 -32.71
CA PRO A 175 20.65 4.99 -32.21
C PRO A 175 21.36 5.77 -33.30
N GLN A 176 22.05 5.07 -34.21
CA GLN A 176 22.78 5.70 -35.31
C GLN A 176 21.84 6.48 -36.23
N ARG A 177 20.68 5.91 -36.55
CA ARG A 177 19.66 6.60 -37.37
C ARG A 177 19.07 7.83 -36.71
N LEU A 178 18.95 7.82 -35.38
CA LEU A 178 18.41 8.93 -34.61
C LEU A 178 19.48 9.93 -34.14
N GLY A 179 20.76 9.64 -34.37
CA GLY A 179 21.87 10.40 -33.80
C GLY A 179 21.95 10.33 -32.27
N LEU A 180 21.35 9.33 -31.62
CA LEU A 180 21.31 9.26 -30.16
C LEU A 180 22.62 8.71 -29.62
N GLN A 181 23.36 9.54 -28.87
CA GLN A 181 24.68 9.21 -28.33
C GLN A 181 24.62 8.71 -26.88
N TYR A 182 23.96 9.48 -26.00
CA TYR A 182 23.92 9.17 -24.57
C TYR A 182 22.51 9.25 -24.01
N VAL A 183 22.24 8.40 -23.02
CA VAL A 183 21.02 8.45 -22.22
C VAL A 183 21.32 8.30 -20.74
N ARG A 184 20.87 9.24 -19.91
CA ARG A 184 20.95 9.16 -18.45
C ARG A 184 19.58 9.39 -17.82
N GLY A 185 19.21 8.55 -16.87
CA GLY A 185 18.01 8.75 -16.06
C GLY A 185 18.28 9.67 -14.87
N CYS A 186 17.26 10.39 -14.45
CA CYS A 186 17.28 11.25 -13.28
C CYS A 186 15.91 11.31 -12.61
N GLU A 187 15.87 11.69 -11.33
CA GLU A 187 14.65 11.82 -10.54
C GLU A 187 14.45 13.26 -10.12
N ILE A 188 13.22 13.78 -10.27
CA ILE A 188 12.89 15.13 -9.82
C ILE A 188 12.94 15.21 -8.30
N ILE A 189 13.70 16.19 -7.79
CA ILE A 189 13.68 16.61 -6.39
C ILE A 189 12.67 17.74 -6.24
N GLU A 190 12.85 18.82 -7.00
CA GLU A 190 12.03 20.04 -6.92
C GLU A 190 11.88 20.68 -8.32
N VAL A 191 10.77 21.39 -8.54
CA VAL A 191 10.50 22.13 -9.79
C VAL A 191 10.26 23.60 -9.44
N HIS A 192 10.90 24.52 -10.14
CA HIS A 192 10.75 25.95 -9.95
C HIS A 192 10.22 26.64 -11.21
N ASP A 193 9.40 27.68 -11.03
CA ASP A 193 8.95 28.56 -12.11
C ASP A 193 10.02 29.60 -12.49
N GLU A 194 9.70 30.48 -13.44
CA GLU A 194 10.63 31.49 -13.94
C GLU A 194 11.01 32.55 -12.89
N GLU A 195 10.19 32.75 -11.85
CA GLU A 195 10.49 33.63 -10.72
C GLU A 195 11.22 32.90 -9.57
N GLY A 196 11.50 31.60 -9.72
CA GLY A 196 12.09 30.78 -8.66
C GLY A 196 11.09 30.31 -7.61
N THR A 197 9.79 30.37 -7.88
CA THR A 197 8.76 29.85 -6.97
C THR A 197 8.65 28.34 -7.12
N LEU A 198 8.64 27.61 -6.00
CA LEU A 198 8.48 26.15 -5.99
C LEU A 198 7.10 25.75 -6.55
N MET A 199 7.14 24.97 -7.62
CA MET A 199 6.00 24.39 -8.31
C MET A 199 5.84 22.93 -7.88
N ASN A 200 4.72 22.63 -7.22
CA ASN A 200 4.29 21.27 -6.87
C ASN A 200 5.06 20.59 -5.73
N ASP A 201 4.77 21.06 -4.52
CA ASP A 201 5.03 20.27 -3.33
C ASP A 201 3.80 19.45 -2.90
N PHE A 202 3.82 18.13 -3.17
CA PHE A 202 2.82 17.18 -2.67
C PHE A 202 3.20 16.61 -1.28
N THR A 203 4.34 16.99 -0.72
CA THR A 203 4.74 16.61 0.64
C THR A 203 3.98 17.42 1.71
N GLY A 204 3.35 18.52 1.30
CA GLY A 204 2.50 19.36 2.16
C GLY A 204 3.23 20.52 2.85
N ARG A 205 4.43 20.91 2.39
CA ARG A 205 5.14 22.14 2.82
C ARG A 205 4.52 23.39 2.20
N ILE A 206 3.94 23.30 0.99
CA ILE A 206 3.09 24.36 0.42
C ILE A 206 1.62 24.06 0.74
N LYS A 207 0.94 24.99 1.43
CA LYS A 207 -0.51 24.89 1.63
C LYS A 207 -1.22 25.11 0.31
N ARG A 208 -2.28 24.34 0.03
CA ARG A 208 -3.05 24.48 -1.22
C ARG A 208 -3.62 25.89 -1.44
N ASP A 209 -3.94 26.59 -0.36
CA ASP A 209 -4.43 27.98 -0.39
C ASP A 209 -3.33 28.98 -0.82
N GLU A 210 -2.06 28.57 -0.72
CA GLU A 210 -0.89 29.33 -1.14
C GLU A 210 -0.41 28.92 -2.55
N TRP A 211 -1.06 27.93 -3.19
CA TRP A 211 -0.73 27.50 -4.53
C TRP A 211 -1.05 28.61 -5.53
N LYS A 212 -0.01 29.09 -6.22
CA LYS A 212 -0.12 30.06 -7.30
C LYS A 212 0.12 29.36 -8.62
N PRO A 213 -0.62 29.74 -9.69
CA PRO A 213 -0.31 29.25 -11.02
C PRO A 213 1.14 29.62 -11.37
N PRO A 214 1.88 28.71 -12.01
CA PRO A 214 3.29 28.94 -12.26
C PRO A 214 3.48 30.09 -13.25
N LYS A 215 4.39 30.98 -12.93
CA LYS A 215 4.62 32.18 -13.73
C LYS A 215 5.66 31.95 -14.81
N GLY A 216 5.57 32.76 -15.85
CA GLY A 216 6.49 32.71 -16.97
C GLY A 216 6.44 31.41 -17.78
N VAL A 217 7.44 31.23 -18.63
CA VAL A 217 7.57 30.13 -19.61
C VAL A 217 8.78 29.25 -19.36
N LEU A 218 9.69 29.66 -18.47
CA LEU A 218 10.85 28.87 -18.08
C LEU A 218 10.55 27.99 -16.86
N ARG A 219 11.11 26.78 -16.87
CA ARG A 219 11.07 25.86 -15.74
C ARG A 219 12.48 25.41 -15.46
N THR A 220 12.86 25.42 -14.19
CA THR A 220 14.12 24.85 -13.71
C THR A 220 13.79 23.68 -12.80
N VAL A 221 14.29 22.50 -13.15
CA VAL A 221 14.05 21.26 -12.40
C VAL A 221 15.36 20.82 -11.78
N THR A 222 15.36 20.73 -10.46
CA THR A 222 16.48 20.15 -9.72
C THR A 222 16.28 18.65 -9.67
N VAL A 223 17.25 17.89 -10.16
CA VAL A 223 17.18 16.43 -10.29
C VAL A 223 18.31 15.73 -9.55
N ALA A 224 18.02 14.53 -9.04
CA ALA A 224 19.01 13.57 -8.57
C ALA A 224 19.47 12.70 -9.74
N LEU A 225 20.79 12.59 -9.94
CA LEU A 225 21.40 11.68 -10.91
C LEU A 225 21.79 10.37 -10.22
N ASP A 226 21.84 9.27 -10.99
CA ASP A 226 22.33 7.99 -10.46
C ASP A 226 23.83 8.08 -10.16
N THR A 227 24.18 7.85 -8.89
CA THR A 227 25.55 8.03 -8.40
C THR A 227 26.51 6.97 -8.91
N VAL A 228 26.02 5.76 -9.21
CA VAL A 228 26.81 4.68 -9.80
C VAL A 228 27.15 5.06 -11.24
N GLN A 229 26.15 5.45 -12.02
CA GLN A 229 26.34 5.84 -13.41
C GLN A 229 27.27 7.06 -13.52
N TYR A 230 27.11 8.06 -12.65
CA TYR A 230 28.02 9.20 -12.58
C TYR A 230 29.47 8.78 -12.31
N HIS A 231 29.69 7.89 -11.35
CA HIS A 231 31.03 7.38 -11.05
C HIS A 231 31.62 6.61 -12.24
N MET A 232 30.83 5.80 -12.94
CA MET A 232 31.26 5.10 -14.16
C MET A 232 31.64 6.07 -15.27
N ASP A 233 30.85 7.12 -15.49
CA ASP A 233 31.11 8.12 -16.53
C ASP A 233 32.42 8.89 -16.24
N VAL A 234 32.59 9.40 -15.01
CA VAL A 234 33.82 10.12 -14.61
C VAL A 234 35.06 9.21 -14.68
N SER A 235 34.93 7.94 -14.30
CA SER A 235 36.03 6.98 -14.40
C SER A 235 36.40 6.70 -15.86
N ASN A 236 35.41 6.57 -16.76
CA ASN A 236 35.67 6.41 -18.19
C ASN A 236 36.35 7.65 -18.80
N ILE A 237 36.00 8.87 -18.36
CA ILE A 237 36.69 10.09 -18.78
C ILE A 237 38.16 10.05 -18.33
N ALA A 238 38.41 9.73 -17.06
CA ALA A 238 39.76 9.71 -16.50
C ALA A 238 40.65 8.60 -17.09
N GLU A 239 40.12 7.39 -17.28
CA GLU A 239 40.89 6.21 -17.70
C GLU A 239 40.99 6.05 -19.21
N LYS A 240 39.92 6.41 -19.95
CA LYS A 240 39.79 6.15 -21.39
C LYS A 240 39.77 7.42 -22.23
N GLY A 241 39.80 8.61 -21.61
CA GLY A 241 39.71 9.89 -22.32
C GLY A 241 38.39 10.07 -23.05
N ALA A 242 37.30 9.51 -22.52
CA ALA A 242 35.96 9.65 -23.11
C ALA A 242 35.44 11.09 -23.01
N ASP A 243 34.47 11.45 -23.87
CA ASP A 243 33.80 12.75 -23.84
C ASP A 243 33.02 12.95 -22.52
N ASP A 244 32.94 14.20 -22.04
CA ASP A 244 32.13 14.52 -20.87
C ASP A 244 30.64 14.50 -21.23
N VAL A 245 29.99 13.38 -20.91
CA VAL A 245 28.56 13.16 -21.13
C VAL A 245 27.70 14.29 -20.57
N TYR A 246 28.07 14.88 -19.42
CA TYR A 246 27.26 15.86 -18.71
C TYR A 246 27.24 17.24 -19.38
N GLU A 247 28.14 17.51 -20.32
CA GLU A 247 28.16 18.73 -21.13
C GLU A 247 27.38 18.59 -22.45
N THR A 248 26.92 17.39 -22.79
CA THR A 248 26.36 17.10 -24.13
C THR A 248 24.84 17.02 -24.19
N PHE A 249 24.15 17.05 -23.03
CA PHE A 249 22.70 16.88 -22.99
C PHE A 249 21.97 18.02 -23.68
N ASN A 250 21.09 17.68 -24.62
CA ASN A 250 20.32 18.67 -25.38
C ASN A 250 18.82 18.39 -25.43
N ILE A 251 18.36 17.23 -24.96
CA ILE A 251 16.94 16.88 -24.86
C ILE A 251 16.60 16.33 -23.47
N LEU A 252 15.50 16.81 -22.92
CA LEU A 252 14.84 16.28 -21.73
C LEU A 252 13.60 15.51 -22.13
N MET A 253 13.47 14.27 -21.68
CA MET A 253 12.33 13.40 -21.97
C MET A 253 11.62 12.97 -20.68
N ARG A 254 10.30 13.14 -20.64
CA ARG A 254 9.44 12.62 -19.57
C ARG A 254 8.71 11.35 -20.01
N ARG A 255 8.13 10.63 -19.05
CA ARG A 255 7.29 9.44 -19.30
C ARG A 255 5.89 9.64 -18.75
N LYS A 256 4.97 8.77 -19.17
CA LYS A 256 3.62 8.72 -18.58
C LYS A 256 3.75 8.30 -17.11
N PRO A 257 3.19 9.03 -16.14
CA PRO A 257 3.36 8.73 -14.71
C PRO A 257 2.98 7.29 -14.31
N LYS A 258 1.91 6.74 -14.90
CA LYS A 258 1.46 5.37 -14.62
C LYS A 258 2.51 4.30 -14.96
N GLU A 259 3.40 4.58 -15.90
CA GLU A 259 4.41 3.65 -16.40
C GLU A 259 5.82 3.97 -15.88
N ASN A 260 5.94 4.93 -14.95
CA ASN A 260 7.21 5.55 -14.58
C ASN A 260 7.65 5.27 -13.12
N ASN A 261 7.15 4.19 -12.52
CA ASN A 261 7.39 3.87 -11.11
C ASN A 261 8.53 2.85 -10.91
N PHE A 262 9.17 2.41 -12.00
CA PHE A 262 10.17 1.34 -11.99
C PHE A 262 11.36 1.61 -11.06
N LYS A 263 11.85 2.85 -11.01
CA LYS A 263 13.01 3.20 -10.19
C LYS A 263 12.75 2.93 -8.71
N ALA A 264 11.56 3.26 -8.21
CA ALA A 264 11.22 3.02 -6.81
C ALA A 264 11.08 1.53 -6.48
N ILE A 265 10.60 0.73 -7.45
CA ILE A 265 10.58 -0.74 -7.33
C ILE A 265 12.01 -1.27 -7.27
N LEU A 266 12.89 -0.84 -8.18
CA LEU A 266 14.29 -1.26 -8.22
C LEU A 266 15.06 -0.86 -6.95
N GLU A 267 14.83 0.35 -6.42
CA GLU A 267 15.38 0.78 -5.13
C GLU A 267 14.86 -0.05 -3.97
N SER A 268 13.57 -0.39 -3.96
CA SER A 268 12.97 -1.25 -2.95
C SER A 268 13.60 -2.65 -2.98
N ILE A 269 13.78 -3.22 -4.17
CA ILE A 269 14.45 -4.51 -4.34
C ILE A 269 15.90 -4.44 -3.87
N ARG A 270 16.66 -3.41 -4.27
CA ARG A 270 18.05 -3.21 -3.84
C ARG A 270 18.16 -3.05 -2.32
N ASP A 271 17.26 -2.29 -1.70
CA ASP A 271 17.21 -2.13 -0.24
C ASP A 271 16.91 -3.46 0.46
N LEU A 272 16.00 -4.27 -0.09
CA LEU A 272 15.68 -5.60 0.40
C LEU A 272 16.85 -6.59 0.27
N ILE A 273 17.62 -6.51 -0.81
CA ILE A 273 18.83 -7.31 -1.00
C ILE A 273 19.92 -6.92 0.00
N ASN A 274 20.04 -5.62 0.29
CA ASN A 274 21.08 -5.10 1.17
C ASN A 274 20.83 -5.35 2.66
N LYS A 275 19.56 -5.52 3.04
CA LYS A 275 19.11 -5.78 4.41
C LYS A 275 18.75 -7.25 4.57
N TYR A 276 18.69 -7.73 5.81
CA TYR A 276 18.14 -9.06 6.07
C TYR A 276 16.63 -9.03 5.81
N CYS A 277 16.21 -9.72 4.75
CA CYS A 277 14.81 -9.86 4.38
C CYS A 277 14.15 -10.91 5.31
N ILE A 278 13.50 -10.46 6.37
CA ILE A 278 12.76 -11.33 7.30
C ILE A 278 11.30 -11.38 6.86
N VAL A 279 10.91 -12.54 6.33
CA VAL A 279 9.53 -12.95 6.05
C VAL A 279 9.07 -13.93 7.12
N PRO A 280 7.76 -14.10 7.36
CA PRO A 280 7.28 -15.10 8.29
C PRO A 280 7.75 -16.51 7.92
N ASP A 281 8.17 -17.30 8.91
CA ASP A 281 8.71 -18.66 8.70
C ASP A 281 7.71 -19.58 7.98
N TRP A 282 6.41 -19.43 8.30
CA TRP A 282 5.32 -20.17 7.66
C TRP A 282 5.14 -19.81 6.18
N LEU A 283 5.62 -18.64 5.74
CA LEU A 283 5.54 -18.19 4.35
C LEU A 283 6.82 -18.48 3.56
N HIS A 284 7.99 -18.47 4.23
CA HIS A 284 9.31 -18.51 3.57
C HIS A 284 9.44 -19.64 2.54
N ASN A 285 9.14 -20.89 2.93
CA ASN A 285 9.32 -22.04 2.04
C ASN A 285 8.24 -22.08 0.93
N VAL A 286 6.99 -21.77 1.28
CA VAL A 286 5.88 -21.70 0.33
C VAL A 286 6.17 -20.66 -0.75
N PHE A 287 6.69 -19.50 -0.35
CA PHE A 287 7.06 -18.42 -1.26
C PHE A 287 8.21 -18.80 -2.20
N LEU A 288 9.23 -19.50 -1.70
CA LEU A 288 10.35 -19.98 -2.52
C LEU A 288 9.98 -21.21 -3.39
N GLY A 289 8.76 -21.73 -3.28
CA GLY A 289 8.27 -22.90 -4.03
C GLY A 289 8.76 -24.24 -3.49
N TYR A 290 9.23 -24.29 -2.23
CA TYR A 290 9.75 -25.49 -1.58
C TYR A 290 8.78 -26.06 -0.53
N GLY A 291 8.84 -27.36 -0.32
CA GLY A 291 8.10 -28.05 0.75
C GLY A 291 6.63 -28.26 0.42
N ASN A 292 5.79 -28.31 1.47
CA ASN A 292 4.35 -28.52 1.31
C ASN A 292 3.65 -27.18 0.99
N PRO A 293 2.98 -27.03 -0.16
CA PRO A 293 2.28 -25.79 -0.53
C PRO A 293 1.14 -25.43 0.44
N SER A 294 0.53 -26.43 1.10
CA SER A 294 -0.53 -26.21 2.10
C SER A 294 0.02 -25.87 3.50
N ALA A 295 1.34 -25.79 3.70
CA ALA A 295 1.92 -25.53 5.02
C ALA A 295 1.48 -24.19 5.64
N ALA A 296 1.21 -23.19 4.80
CA ALA A 296 0.72 -21.88 5.23
C ALA A 296 -0.81 -21.79 5.37
N GLN A 297 -1.55 -22.86 5.04
CA GLN A 297 -3.00 -22.89 5.20
C GLN A 297 -3.35 -22.87 6.69
N TRP A 298 -4.42 -22.15 7.05
CA TRP A 298 -4.81 -21.94 8.44
C TRP A 298 -4.89 -23.24 9.25
N THR A 299 -5.41 -24.34 8.69
CA THR A 299 -5.51 -25.65 9.36
C THR A 299 -4.17 -26.23 9.82
N ASN A 300 -3.05 -25.78 9.26
CA ASN A 300 -1.70 -26.21 9.62
C ASN A 300 -0.97 -25.21 10.52
N MET A 301 -1.60 -24.07 10.85
CA MET A 301 -1.03 -23.03 11.70
C MET A 301 -1.18 -23.39 13.19
N SER A 302 -0.20 -22.99 14.01
CA SER A 302 -0.21 -23.25 15.46
C SER A 302 -1.18 -22.36 16.24
N ASP A 303 -1.39 -21.11 15.78
CA ASP A 303 -2.01 -20.04 16.55
C ASP A 303 -3.48 -19.81 16.14
N LEU A 304 -4.21 -20.90 15.97
CA LEU A 304 -5.61 -20.90 15.52
C LEU A 304 -6.54 -20.24 16.52
N TRP A 305 -7.46 -19.42 16.01
CA TRP A 305 -8.58 -18.91 16.79
C TRP A 305 -9.64 -19.98 16.94
N GLU A 306 -9.78 -20.47 18.17
CA GLU A 306 -10.77 -21.50 18.50
C GLU A 306 -12.18 -20.96 18.49
N MET A 307 -12.41 -19.76 19.01
CA MET A 307 -13.73 -19.11 19.07
C MET A 307 -13.65 -17.75 18.40
N VAL A 308 -14.49 -17.54 17.40
CA VAL A 308 -14.56 -16.30 16.64
C VAL A 308 -15.97 -15.75 16.70
N ASP A 309 -16.09 -14.45 16.94
CA ASP A 309 -17.34 -13.71 16.80
C ASP A 309 -17.53 -13.29 15.34
N PHE A 310 -18.47 -13.91 14.64
CA PHE A 310 -18.74 -13.65 13.23
C PHE A 310 -19.64 -12.42 13.01
N LYS A 311 -20.07 -11.73 14.07
CA LYS A 311 -20.86 -10.48 13.95
C LYS A 311 -22.07 -10.67 13.01
N ASP A 312 -22.16 -9.82 12.00
CA ASP A 312 -23.19 -9.71 10.98
C ASP A 312 -22.93 -10.57 9.73
N THR A 313 -21.98 -11.53 9.80
CA THR A 313 -21.65 -12.39 8.66
C THR A 313 -22.83 -13.28 8.24
N PHE A 314 -23.65 -13.71 9.20
CA PHE A 314 -24.78 -14.59 8.93
C PHE A 314 -26.10 -13.88 9.25
N LEU A 315 -26.96 -13.76 8.24
CA LEU A 315 -28.30 -13.17 8.35
C LEU A 315 -29.22 -13.89 9.36
N ASP A 316 -29.18 -15.22 9.40
CA ASP A 316 -29.98 -16.02 10.32
C ASP A 316 -29.37 -17.43 10.54
N ALA A 317 -30.03 -18.24 11.38
CA ALA A 317 -29.60 -19.60 11.67
C ALA A 317 -29.73 -20.55 10.48
N ASP A 318 -30.65 -20.31 9.55
CA ASP A 318 -30.85 -21.18 8.40
C ASP A 318 -29.77 -20.92 7.35
N HIS A 319 -29.41 -19.66 7.12
CA HIS A 319 -28.23 -19.25 6.37
C HIS A 319 -26.97 -19.92 6.92
N LEU A 320 -26.78 -19.92 8.24
CA LEU A 320 -25.65 -20.60 8.87
C LEU A 320 -25.67 -22.13 8.62
N LYS A 321 -26.85 -22.78 8.70
CA LYS A 321 -27.02 -24.22 8.39
C LYS A 321 -26.79 -24.56 6.92
N THR A 322 -26.97 -23.63 5.99
CA THR A 322 -26.65 -23.87 4.57
C THR A 322 -25.16 -24.11 4.36
N VAL A 323 -24.33 -23.56 5.26
CA VAL A 323 -22.87 -23.59 5.16
C VAL A 323 -22.26 -24.68 6.05
N PHE A 324 -22.78 -24.86 7.26
CA PHE A 324 -22.21 -25.78 8.27
C PHE A 324 -23.25 -26.72 8.88
N ARG A 325 -22.80 -27.92 9.24
CA ARG A 325 -23.53 -28.76 10.20
C ARG A 325 -23.31 -28.19 11.59
N ILE A 326 -24.40 -27.89 12.31
CA ILE A 326 -24.31 -27.20 13.59
C ILE A 326 -24.83 -27.99 14.77
N ILE A 327 -24.16 -27.81 15.90
CA ILE A 327 -24.68 -28.08 17.24
C ILE A 327 -24.88 -26.74 17.92
N SER A 328 -26.14 -26.38 18.17
CA SER A 328 -26.51 -25.19 18.93
C SER A 328 -26.98 -25.61 20.33
N LYS A 329 -26.60 -24.84 21.35
CA LYS A 329 -27.17 -24.98 22.70
C LYS A 329 -28.56 -24.34 22.82
N ASN A 330 -28.91 -23.44 21.89
CA ASN A 330 -30.16 -22.68 21.90
C ASN A 330 -31.19 -23.35 20.96
N LEU A 331 -32.45 -23.44 21.39
CA LEU A 331 -33.56 -24.00 20.57
C LEU A 331 -33.76 -23.22 19.25
N GLN A 332 -33.61 -21.89 19.28
CA GLN A 332 -33.64 -21.00 18.13
C GLN A 332 -32.55 -19.94 18.27
N PRO A 333 -31.34 -20.16 17.72
CA PRO A 333 -30.26 -19.19 17.81
C PRO A 333 -30.53 -18.02 16.85
N MET A 334 -30.45 -16.78 17.34
CA MET A 334 -30.51 -15.57 16.53
C MET A 334 -29.11 -14.97 16.40
N PRO A 335 -28.78 -14.30 15.28
CA PRO A 335 -27.50 -13.61 15.14
C PRO A 335 -27.39 -12.48 16.18
N PRO A 336 -26.16 -12.06 16.55
CA PRO A 336 -24.86 -12.53 16.06
C PRO A 336 -24.41 -13.89 16.64
N PHE A 337 -23.52 -14.56 15.91
CA PHE A 337 -23.04 -15.91 16.25
C PHE A 337 -21.54 -15.93 16.59
N ARG A 338 -21.20 -16.60 17.69
CA ARG A 338 -19.84 -17.07 17.97
C ARG A 338 -19.72 -18.52 17.55
N ILE A 339 -18.72 -18.83 16.74
CA ILE A 339 -18.51 -20.18 16.22
C ILE A 339 -17.20 -20.71 16.77
N ARG A 340 -17.24 -21.92 17.34
CA ARG A 340 -16.04 -22.65 17.72
C ARG A 340 -15.56 -23.50 16.54
N LEU A 341 -14.38 -23.19 16.04
CA LEU A 341 -13.73 -23.88 14.94
C LEU A 341 -12.96 -25.11 15.44
N PRO A 342 -12.95 -26.22 14.68
CA PRO A 342 -12.31 -27.46 15.10
C PRO A 342 -10.79 -27.27 15.13
N LYS A 343 -10.13 -27.86 16.14
CA LYS A 343 -8.68 -27.98 16.14
C LYS A 343 -8.29 -29.02 15.11
N SER A 344 -7.45 -28.65 14.16
CA SER A 344 -6.74 -29.61 13.32
C SER A 344 -5.95 -30.56 14.23
N GLN A 345 -6.27 -31.86 14.23
CA GLN A 345 -5.43 -32.86 14.87
C GLN A 345 -4.09 -32.85 14.13
N LYS A 346 -2.99 -32.57 14.87
CA LYS A 346 -1.62 -32.51 14.35
C LYS A 346 -1.39 -33.57 13.27
N GLY A 347 -1.29 -33.14 12.02
CA GLY A 347 -0.80 -33.97 10.94
C GLY A 347 0.62 -34.42 11.27
N SER A 348 0.82 -35.73 11.35
CA SER A 348 2.11 -36.37 11.56
C SER A 348 3.19 -35.76 10.66
N SER A 349 4.20 -35.15 11.30
CA SER A 349 5.45 -34.75 10.67
C SER A 349 6.27 -35.98 10.28
N HIS A 350 5.86 -36.69 9.22
CA HIS A 350 6.72 -37.64 8.54
C HIS A 350 6.55 -37.47 7.03
N ALA A 351 7.65 -37.12 6.37
CA ALA A 351 7.76 -37.03 4.93
C ALA A 351 7.21 -38.32 4.28
N LEU A 352 6.13 -38.18 3.50
CA LEU A 352 5.68 -39.25 2.63
C LEU A 352 6.64 -39.33 1.44
N THR A 353 7.52 -40.32 1.48
CA THR A 353 8.34 -40.75 0.35
C THR A 353 7.45 -41.40 -0.72
N GLY A 354 7.46 -40.82 -1.93
CA GLY A 354 7.40 -41.55 -3.19
C GLY A 354 6.10 -42.28 -3.58
N SER A 355 5.44 -41.72 -4.60
CA SER A 355 4.67 -42.43 -5.64
C SER A 355 3.34 -43.09 -5.25
N LYS A 356 2.24 -42.40 -5.55
CA LYS A 356 1.16 -42.87 -6.44
C LYS A 356 0.19 -41.72 -6.74
N ILE A 357 0.04 -41.44 -8.03
CA ILE A 357 -0.98 -40.53 -8.57
C ILE A 357 -2.33 -41.23 -8.46
N SER A 358 -3.20 -40.75 -7.59
CA SER A 358 -4.62 -41.11 -7.59
C SER A 358 -5.44 -39.97 -6.96
N GLY A 359 -6.34 -39.40 -7.74
CA GLY A 359 -7.49 -38.63 -7.27
C GLY A 359 -7.18 -37.19 -6.87
N VAL A 360 -7.74 -36.24 -7.63
CA VAL A 360 -7.94 -34.86 -7.18
C VAL A 360 -8.99 -34.91 -6.07
N ASP A 361 -8.56 -35.17 -4.84
CA ASP A 361 -9.37 -34.92 -3.65
C ASP A 361 -9.19 -33.44 -3.30
N SER A 362 -10.28 -32.69 -3.43
CA SER A 362 -10.40 -31.29 -3.04
C SER A 362 -9.91 -31.12 -1.60
N ALA A 363 -8.78 -30.43 -1.44
CA ALA A 363 -8.11 -30.16 -0.16
C ALA A 363 -8.84 -29.09 0.67
N ASP A 364 -10.14 -29.29 0.90
CA ASP A 364 -10.96 -28.46 1.79
C ASP A 364 -10.72 -28.89 3.24
N GLY A 365 -9.97 -28.08 4.00
CA GLY A 365 -9.69 -28.28 5.43
C GLY A 365 -10.90 -28.18 6.37
N VAL A 366 -12.12 -28.12 5.83
CA VAL A 366 -13.38 -28.35 6.55
C VAL A 366 -14.18 -29.31 5.69
N ASN A 367 -14.20 -30.59 6.06
CA ASN A 367 -15.08 -31.54 5.40
C ASN A 367 -16.53 -31.09 5.64
N THR A 368 -17.40 -31.22 4.65
CA THR A 368 -18.85 -30.96 4.73
C THR A 368 -19.58 -31.76 5.84
N GLY A 369 -18.85 -32.61 6.58
CA GLY A 369 -19.30 -33.37 7.74
C GLY A 369 -18.91 -32.81 9.11
N ASP A 370 -18.01 -31.83 9.22
CA ASP A 370 -17.53 -31.34 10.51
C ASP A 370 -18.60 -30.53 11.23
N THR A 371 -18.88 -30.90 12.47
CA THR A 371 -19.97 -30.31 13.25
C THR A 371 -19.42 -29.15 14.08
N LEU A 372 -19.88 -27.93 13.82
CA LEU A 372 -19.44 -26.73 14.52
C LEU A 372 -20.34 -26.42 15.73
N ILE A 373 -19.73 -25.97 16.83
CA ILE A 373 -20.48 -25.50 18.00
C ILE A 373 -20.77 -24.02 17.80
N VAL A 374 -22.05 -23.66 17.83
CA VAL A 374 -22.52 -22.28 17.63
C VAL A 374 -23.15 -21.75 18.92
N GLU A 375 -22.73 -20.55 19.32
CA GLU A 375 -23.24 -19.82 20.47
C GLU A 375 -23.83 -18.48 19.99
N ALA A 376 -25.16 -18.38 19.98
CA ALA A 376 -25.86 -17.12 19.78
C ALA A 376 -25.82 -16.27 21.06
N TYR A 377 -25.61 -14.97 20.91
CA TYR A 377 -25.57 -14.04 22.03
C TYR A 377 -26.30 -12.74 21.71
N THR A 378 -26.83 -12.07 22.73
CA THR A 378 -27.39 -10.73 22.57
C THR A 378 -26.23 -9.72 22.61
N PRO A 379 -26.05 -8.88 21.58
CA PRO A 379 -24.98 -7.89 21.56
C PRO A 379 -25.18 -6.85 22.68
N PRO A 380 -24.10 -6.22 23.16
CA PRO A 380 -24.20 -5.07 24.05
C PRO A 380 -25.05 -3.97 23.41
N GLU A 381 -25.88 -3.29 24.20
CA GLU A 381 -26.67 -2.16 23.73
C GLU A 381 -25.71 -1.05 23.26
N PRO A 382 -25.78 -0.59 22.00
CA PRO A 382 -24.79 0.32 21.43
C PRO A 382 -24.94 1.76 21.95
N GLY A 383 -26.14 2.15 22.37
CA GLY A 383 -26.43 3.47 22.88
C GLY A 383 -27.84 3.93 22.53
N PRO A 384 -28.32 5.02 23.13
CA PRO A 384 -29.70 5.47 22.96
C PRO A 384 -29.91 6.32 21.70
N TYR A 385 -28.84 6.72 20.98
CA TYR A 385 -28.97 7.57 19.81
C TYR A 385 -28.90 6.78 18.49
N PRO A 386 -29.53 7.27 17.41
CA PRO A 386 -29.51 6.58 16.11
C PRO A 386 -28.10 6.36 15.55
N GLN A 387 -27.18 7.29 15.77
CA GLN A 387 -25.79 7.17 15.33
C GLN A 387 -24.98 6.10 16.05
N ASP A 388 -25.45 5.62 17.21
CA ASP A 388 -24.77 4.55 17.95
C ASP A 388 -25.04 3.19 17.31
N GLN A 389 -26.14 3.05 16.56
CA GLN A 389 -26.55 1.76 16.00
C GLN A 389 -25.56 1.28 14.94
N PRO A 390 -25.09 0.02 15.02
CA PRO A 390 -24.14 -0.53 14.06
C PRO A 390 -24.81 -0.64 12.68
N LYS A 391 -24.00 -0.48 11.62
CA LYS A 391 -24.48 -0.69 10.25
C LYS A 391 -24.62 -2.19 9.99
N GLU A 392 -25.80 -2.62 9.54
CA GLU A 392 -26.08 -4.04 9.27
C GLU A 392 -25.65 -4.45 7.86
N ASN A 393 -25.17 -5.70 7.76
CA ASN A 393 -24.90 -6.35 6.49
C ASN A 393 -26.16 -6.98 5.88
N LEU A 394 -26.36 -6.76 4.57
CA LEU A 394 -27.46 -7.36 3.80
C LEU A 394 -26.98 -8.37 2.74
N ASP A 395 -25.67 -8.55 2.57
CA ASP A 395 -25.09 -9.34 1.47
C ASP A 395 -24.70 -10.76 1.90
N LEU A 396 -24.79 -11.70 0.95
CA LEU A 396 -24.36 -13.09 1.10
C LEU A 396 -22.88 -13.24 0.67
N HIS A 397 -22.05 -13.86 1.50
CA HIS A 397 -20.60 -13.92 1.27
C HIS A 397 -20.05 -15.33 1.03
N LEU A 398 -18.80 -15.42 0.55
CA LEU A 398 -18.09 -16.70 0.45
C LEU A 398 -17.54 -17.13 1.82
N HIS A 399 -18.37 -17.80 2.60
CA HIS A 399 -18.10 -18.15 4.01
C HIS A 399 -16.76 -18.86 4.27
N ARG A 400 -16.34 -19.77 3.39
CA ARG A 400 -15.06 -20.48 3.54
C ARG A 400 -13.85 -19.54 3.40
N ALA A 401 -13.93 -18.59 2.48
CA ALA A 401 -12.90 -17.58 2.31
C ALA A 401 -12.82 -16.66 3.52
N ILE A 402 -13.96 -16.31 4.13
CA ILE A 402 -13.99 -15.55 5.38
C ILE A 402 -13.27 -16.30 6.49
N ILE A 403 -13.62 -17.58 6.74
CA ILE A 403 -12.98 -18.40 7.79
C ILE A 403 -11.47 -18.49 7.58
N SER A 404 -11.03 -18.77 6.36
CA SER A 404 -9.60 -18.83 6.06
C SER A 404 -8.94 -17.46 6.31
N GLY A 405 -9.53 -16.38 5.81
CA GLY A 405 -8.95 -15.03 5.86
C GLY A 405 -8.88 -14.41 7.26
N ILE A 406 -9.72 -14.85 8.21
CA ILE A 406 -9.66 -14.40 9.60
C ILE A 406 -8.65 -15.18 10.44
N GLN A 407 -8.19 -16.34 9.96
CA GLN A 407 -7.19 -17.15 10.66
C GLN A 407 -5.77 -16.74 10.25
N PRO A 408 -4.75 -17.00 11.10
CA PRO A 408 -3.35 -16.81 10.71
C PRO A 408 -2.97 -17.63 9.46
N GLY A 409 -1.97 -17.16 8.72
CA GLY A 409 -1.40 -17.85 7.57
C GLY A 409 -1.69 -17.17 6.22
N LEU A 410 -1.59 -17.96 5.15
CA LEU A 410 -1.87 -17.56 3.77
C LEU A 410 -3.29 -17.99 3.37
N THR A 411 -4.08 -17.03 2.92
CA THR A 411 -5.40 -17.26 2.34
C THR A 411 -5.39 -16.80 0.90
N MET A 412 -5.81 -17.68 -0.02
CA MET A 412 -5.96 -17.35 -1.42
C MET A 412 -7.41 -17.53 -1.82
N VAL A 413 -8.03 -16.47 -2.34
CA VAL A 413 -9.42 -16.46 -2.79
C VAL A 413 -9.44 -16.25 -4.29
N VAL A 414 -9.78 -17.32 -5.01
CA VAL A 414 -9.97 -17.29 -6.46
C VAL A 414 -11.45 -17.16 -6.75
N GLY A 415 -11.86 -16.15 -7.50
CA GLY A 415 -13.27 -15.95 -7.85
C GLY A 415 -13.47 -15.29 -9.21
N PRO A 416 -14.30 -15.86 -10.11
CA PRO A 416 -14.73 -15.22 -11.36
C PRO A 416 -15.30 -13.79 -11.17
N PRO A 417 -15.44 -13.00 -12.25
CA PRO A 417 -16.13 -11.70 -12.19
C PRO A 417 -17.53 -11.83 -11.57
N GLY A 418 -17.93 -10.88 -10.71
CA GLY A 418 -19.26 -10.85 -10.10
C GLY A 418 -19.50 -11.81 -8.91
N THR A 419 -18.50 -12.55 -8.45
CA THR A 419 -18.64 -13.52 -7.34
C THR A 419 -18.57 -12.93 -5.92
N GLY A 420 -18.66 -11.61 -5.76
CA GLY A 420 -18.62 -10.97 -4.44
C GLY A 420 -17.24 -11.00 -3.75
N LYS A 421 -16.14 -10.95 -4.53
CA LYS A 421 -14.76 -10.89 -4.00
C LYS A 421 -14.54 -9.70 -3.06
N THR A 422 -14.95 -8.52 -3.49
CA THR A 422 -14.84 -7.28 -2.70
C THR A 422 -15.69 -7.37 -1.42
N ASP A 423 -16.89 -7.94 -1.50
CA ASP A 423 -17.76 -8.15 -0.35
C ASP A 423 -17.14 -9.11 0.67
N THR A 424 -16.53 -10.19 0.18
CA THR A 424 -15.78 -11.15 1.00
C THR A 424 -14.58 -10.47 1.68
N ALA A 425 -13.84 -9.62 0.97
CA ALA A 425 -12.73 -8.85 1.52
C ALA A 425 -13.18 -7.92 2.64
N VAL A 426 -14.26 -7.17 2.41
CA VAL A 426 -14.87 -6.24 3.37
C VAL A 426 -15.36 -6.98 4.61
N GLN A 427 -15.96 -8.16 4.45
CA GLN A 427 -16.41 -8.97 5.58
C GLN A 427 -15.25 -9.54 6.40
N ILE A 428 -14.16 -9.99 5.77
CA ILE A 428 -12.94 -10.39 6.47
C ILE A 428 -12.41 -9.22 7.31
N LEU A 429 -12.37 -8.01 6.74
CA LEU A 429 -11.92 -6.81 7.43
C LEU A 429 -12.81 -6.47 8.63
N ASN A 430 -14.13 -6.57 8.48
CA ASN A 430 -15.09 -6.32 9.56
C ASN A 430 -14.85 -7.27 10.74
N VAL A 431 -14.77 -8.58 10.44
CA VAL A 431 -14.53 -9.60 11.48
C VAL A 431 -13.16 -9.40 12.15
N LEU A 432 -12.11 -9.11 11.38
CA LEU A 432 -10.77 -8.84 11.94
C LEU A 432 -10.75 -7.59 12.82
N TYR A 433 -11.42 -6.52 12.42
CA TYR A 433 -11.50 -5.27 13.18
C TYR A 433 -12.10 -5.49 14.57
N HIS A 434 -13.23 -6.21 14.66
CA HIS A 434 -13.90 -6.43 15.94
C HIS A 434 -13.23 -7.51 16.81
N ASN A 435 -12.69 -8.57 16.22
CA ASN A 435 -12.04 -9.65 16.98
C ASN A 435 -10.60 -9.28 17.39
N CYS A 436 -9.96 -8.33 16.70
CA CYS A 436 -8.58 -7.93 16.94
C CYS A 436 -8.39 -6.41 16.89
N PRO A 437 -8.97 -5.65 17.85
CA PRO A 437 -8.94 -4.19 17.85
C PRO A 437 -7.53 -3.60 17.98
N SER A 438 -6.56 -4.38 18.48
CA SER A 438 -5.15 -3.98 18.60
C SER A 438 -4.31 -4.27 17.35
N GLN A 439 -4.87 -4.99 16.37
CA GLN A 439 -4.18 -5.32 15.13
C GLN A 439 -4.50 -4.29 14.05
N ARG A 440 -3.57 -4.12 13.12
CA ARG A 440 -3.74 -3.21 11.98
C ARG A 440 -3.74 -4.01 10.68
N THR A 441 -4.61 -3.62 9.77
CA THR A 441 -4.73 -4.25 8.46
C THR A 441 -4.29 -3.29 7.36
N LEU A 442 -3.33 -3.75 6.55
CA LEU A 442 -2.88 -3.09 5.34
C LEU A 442 -3.66 -3.66 4.15
N ILE A 443 -4.27 -2.79 3.35
CA ILE A 443 -4.99 -3.17 2.13
C ILE A 443 -4.22 -2.65 0.92
N ILE A 444 -4.00 -3.53 -0.05
CA ILE A 444 -3.33 -3.20 -1.30
C ILE A 444 -4.24 -3.56 -2.47
N THR A 445 -4.37 -2.65 -3.41
CA THR A 445 -5.03 -2.91 -4.70
C THR A 445 -4.08 -2.61 -5.85
N HIS A 446 -4.39 -3.13 -7.04
CA HIS A 446 -3.68 -2.72 -8.26
C HIS A 446 -4.14 -1.32 -8.70
N SER A 447 -5.45 -1.07 -8.71
CA SER A 447 -6.04 0.18 -9.21
C SER A 447 -6.66 1.08 -8.13
N ASN A 448 -6.70 2.39 -8.39
CA ASN A 448 -7.46 3.33 -7.54
C ASN A 448 -8.97 3.07 -7.61
N GLN A 449 -9.47 2.51 -8.71
CA GLN A 449 -10.90 2.19 -8.85
C GLN A 449 -11.30 1.09 -7.86
N ALA A 450 -10.58 -0.03 -7.86
CA ALA A 450 -10.83 -1.11 -6.90
C ALA A 450 -10.66 -0.62 -5.45
N LEU A 451 -9.67 0.26 -5.20
CA LEU A 451 -9.50 0.90 -3.90
C LEU A 451 -10.75 1.69 -3.50
N ASN A 452 -11.31 2.50 -4.41
CA ASN A 452 -12.53 3.27 -4.17
C ASN A 452 -13.71 2.35 -3.83
N ASP A 453 -13.95 1.34 -4.68
CA ASP A 453 -15.07 0.41 -4.54
C ASP A 453 -15.00 -0.34 -3.20
N LEU A 454 -13.79 -0.78 -2.81
CA LEU A 454 -13.56 -1.43 -1.52
C LEU A 454 -13.77 -0.48 -0.34
N PHE A 455 -13.28 0.76 -0.41
CA PHE A 455 -13.50 1.76 0.64
C PHE A 455 -14.97 2.12 0.84
N GLU A 456 -15.71 2.33 -0.25
CA GLU A 456 -17.16 2.64 -0.20
C GLU A 456 -17.93 1.53 0.52
N LYS A 457 -17.58 0.26 0.28
CA LYS A 457 -18.17 -0.88 0.97
C LYS A 457 -17.73 -1.00 2.42
N ILE A 458 -16.47 -0.70 2.77
CA ILE A 458 -16.03 -0.67 4.19
C ILE A 458 -16.84 0.38 4.96
N MET A 459 -17.11 1.54 4.36
CA MET A 459 -17.88 2.61 5.00
C MET A 459 -19.34 2.21 5.30
N GLN A 460 -19.86 1.19 4.62
CA GLN A 460 -21.18 0.63 4.87
C GLN A 460 -21.17 -0.41 6.01
N ARG A 461 -20.01 -0.75 6.57
CA ARG A 461 -19.87 -1.67 7.71
C ARG A 461 -19.70 -0.92 9.03
N ASP A 462 -19.76 -1.66 10.14
CA ASP A 462 -19.55 -1.19 11.51
C ASP A 462 -18.07 -0.87 11.83
N VAL A 463 -17.44 -0.07 10.97
CA VAL A 463 -16.06 0.39 11.13
C VAL A 463 -16.04 1.93 11.18
N PRO A 464 -15.67 2.55 12.31
CA PRO A 464 -15.58 3.99 12.43
C PRO A 464 -14.63 4.61 11.41
N ALA A 465 -15.09 5.66 10.74
CA ALA A 465 -14.34 6.32 9.67
C ALA A 465 -12.97 6.87 10.13
N HIS A 466 -12.79 7.15 11.42
CA HIS A 466 -11.51 7.62 11.98
C HIS A 466 -10.41 6.58 12.06
N TYR A 467 -10.75 5.29 11.95
CA TYR A 467 -9.77 4.22 11.83
C TYR A 467 -9.38 3.91 10.38
N LEU A 468 -10.02 4.54 9.40
CA LEU A 468 -9.79 4.34 7.98
C LEU A 468 -8.84 5.41 7.44
N LEU A 469 -7.76 4.99 6.76
CA LEU A 469 -6.81 5.88 6.09
C LEU A 469 -6.53 5.40 4.68
N ARG A 470 -6.72 6.30 3.71
CA ARG A 470 -6.32 6.08 2.32
C ARG A 470 -5.01 6.80 2.04
N LEU A 471 -4.08 6.12 1.37
CA LEU A 471 -2.82 6.70 0.90
C LEU A 471 -2.67 6.55 -0.62
N GLY A 472 -2.17 7.59 -1.29
CA GLY A 472 -1.89 7.56 -2.72
C GLY A 472 -2.40 8.75 -3.53
N GLN A 473 -2.11 8.74 -4.82
CA GLN A 473 -2.42 9.86 -5.74
C GLN A 473 -3.93 10.09 -5.92
N GLY A 474 -4.76 9.09 -5.65
CA GLY A 474 -6.23 9.18 -5.70
C GLY A 474 -6.88 9.52 -4.36
N GLU A 475 -6.13 9.93 -3.32
CA GLU A 475 -6.64 10.24 -1.97
C GLU A 475 -7.88 11.16 -1.93
N GLN A 476 -8.09 11.97 -2.98
CA GLN A 476 -9.18 12.95 -3.10
C GLN A 476 -10.26 12.57 -4.14
N GLU A 477 -10.16 11.41 -4.78
CA GLU A 477 -11.07 10.96 -5.85
C GLU A 477 -12.25 10.11 -5.33
N LEU A 478 -12.39 9.93 -4.01
CA LEU A 478 -13.51 9.20 -3.43
C LEU A 478 -14.79 10.05 -3.57
N ALA A 479 -15.86 9.47 -4.13
CA ALA A 479 -17.16 10.14 -4.31
C ALA A 479 -17.96 10.14 -2.99
N THR A 480 -17.34 10.59 -1.90
CA THR A 480 -17.95 10.61 -0.56
C THR A 480 -17.79 11.98 0.09
N ASP A 481 -18.74 12.35 0.96
CA ASP A 481 -18.67 13.60 1.74
C ASP A 481 -17.45 13.64 2.70
N LEU A 482 -16.89 12.47 3.02
CA LEU A 482 -15.73 12.33 3.89
C LEU A 482 -14.40 12.33 3.11
N ASN A 483 -13.40 13.01 3.64
CA ASN A 483 -12.06 13.05 3.06
C ASN A 483 -11.10 12.11 3.82
N PHE A 484 -10.74 10.98 3.18
CA PHE A 484 -9.87 9.94 3.76
C PHE A 484 -8.38 10.13 3.48
N SER A 485 -7.99 11.24 2.85
CA SER A 485 -6.58 11.65 2.73
C SER A 485 -5.96 11.93 4.09
N ARG A 486 -4.62 11.96 4.15
CA ARG A 486 -3.91 12.32 5.39
C ARG A 486 -4.40 13.64 5.99
N GLN A 487 -4.52 14.67 5.16
CA GLN A 487 -4.99 15.99 5.60
C GLN A 487 -6.46 15.96 6.01
N GLY A 488 -7.31 15.31 5.19
CA GLY A 488 -8.74 15.21 5.45
C GLY A 488 -9.02 14.54 6.79
N ARG A 489 -8.32 13.44 7.09
CA ARG A 489 -8.46 12.74 8.36
C ARG A 489 -7.94 13.55 9.55
N VAL A 490 -6.83 14.28 9.41
CA VAL A 490 -6.36 15.20 10.47
C VAL A 490 -7.40 16.28 10.75
N ASN A 491 -7.94 16.92 9.71
CA ASN A 491 -8.98 17.95 9.88
C ASN A 491 -10.25 17.37 10.52
N ALA A 492 -10.71 16.20 10.08
CA ALA A 492 -11.86 15.53 10.65
C ALA A 492 -11.66 15.20 12.15
N MET A 493 -10.47 14.73 12.54
CA MET A 493 -10.16 14.46 13.95
C MET A 493 -10.14 15.76 14.79
N LEU A 494 -9.62 16.86 14.25
CA LEU A 494 -9.60 18.15 14.94
C LEU A 494 -11.02 18.71 15.15
N VAL A 495 -11.89 18.61 14.15
CA VAL A 495 -13.30 19.00 14.27
C VAL A 495 -14.02 18.10 15.27
N ARG A 496 -13.86 16.78 15.12
CA ARG A 496 -14.46 15.78 16.04
C ARG A 496 -14.03 16.00 17.48
N ARG A 497 -12.77 16.35 17.73
CA ARG A 497 -12.28 16.71 19.06
C ARG A 497 -13.09 17.87 19.66
N LEU A 498 -13.36 18.92 18.90
CA LEU A 498 -14.14 20.07 19.40
C LEU A 498 -15.60 19.69 19.69
N GLU A 499 -16.22 18.86 18.84
CA GLU A 499 -17.56 18.33 19.07
C GLU A 499 -17.63 17.53 20.37
N LEU A 500 -16.69 16.59 20.57
CA LEU A 500 -16.65 15.74 21.76
C LEU A 500 -16.37 16.55 23.02
N LEU A 501 -15.50 17.56 22.98
CA LEU A 501 -15.26 18.45 24.11
C LEU A 501 -16.52 19.27 24.46
N GLY A 502 -17.28 19.73 23.47
CA GLY A 502 -18.59 20.35 23.69
C GLY A 502 -19.61 19.42 24.36
N GLU A 503 -19.60 18.13 24.01
CA GLU A 503 -20.41 17.12 24.71
C GLU A 503 -19.96 16.89 26.15
N VAL A 504 -18.65 16.97 26.43
CA VAL A 504 -18.13 16.91 27.81
C VAL A 504 -18.60 18.13 28.62
N GLU A 505 -18.59 19.33 28.05
CA GLU A 505 -19.15 20.54 28.70
C GLU A 505 -20.65 20.37 28.99
N ARG A 506 -21.40 19.78 28.04
CA ARG A 506 -22.83 19.48 28.22
C ARG A 506 -23.05 18.46 29.33
N LEU A 507 -22.23 17.41 29.40
CA LEU A 507 -22.28 16.41 30.47
C LEU A 507 -21.93 17.05 31.82
N ALA A 508 -20.91 17.91 31.89
CA ALA A 508 -20.55 18.63 33.11
C ALA A 508 -21.70 19.51 33.62
N ARG A 509 -22.36 20.27 32.73
CA ARG A 509 -23.56 21.05 33.05
C ARG A 509 -24.69 20.19 33.61
N SER A 510 -24.97 19.05 32.99
CA SER A 510 -26.00 18.11 33.46
C SER A 510 -25.70 17.49 34.83
N LEU A 511 -24.43 17.50 35.24
CA LEU A 511 -23.96 17.04 36.56
C LEU A 511 -23.76 18.19 37.54
N GLN A 512 -24.11 19.43 37.17
CA GLN A 512 -23.92 20.65 37.96
C GLN A 512 -22.45 20.89 38.35
N LEU A 513 -21.53 20.56 37.44
CA LEU A 513 -20.10 20.74 37.60
C LEU A 513 -19.59 21.90 36.71
N PRO A 514 -18.44 22.51 37.05
CA PRO A 514 -17.79 23.49 36.20
C PRO A 514 -17.52 22.97 34.77
N GLU A 515 -17.69 23.84 33.78
CA GLU A 515 -17.53 23.52 32.35
C GLU A 515 -16.06 23.49 31.89
N ASP A 516 -15.14 24.02 32.71
CA ASP A 516 -13.70 24.08 32.40
C ASP A 516 -13.06 22.70 32.19
N VAL A 517 -13.73 21.64 32.65
CA VAL A 517 -13.37 20.26 32.37
C VAL A 517 -13.35 19.92 30.87
N GLY A 518 -14.13 20.63 30.05
CA GLY A 518 -14.21 20.45 28.61
C GLY A 518 -13.16 21.18 27.78
N TYR A 519 -12.22 21.92 28.39
CA TYR A 519 -11.25 22.72 27.60
C TYR A 519 -10.20 21.91 26.84
N THR A 520 -9.79 20.75 27.36
CA THR A 520 -8.72 19.93 26.77
C THR A 520 -9.07 18.45 26.85
N CYS A 521 -8.45 17.63 25.99
CA CYS A 521 -8.58 16.17 26.09
C CYS A 521 -8.11 15.66 27.47
N GLU A 522 -7.12 16.30 28.07
CA GLU A 522 -6.57 15.91 29.37
C GLU A 522 -7.53 16.19 30.53
N THR A 523 -8.11 17.40 30.59
CA THR A 523 -9.12 17.74 31.60
C THR A 523 -10.37 16.87 31.49
N ALA A 524 -10.78 16.54 30.26
CA ALA A 524 -11.87 15.61 30.00
C ALA A 524 -11.54 14.20 30.52
N GLY A 525 -10.30 13.75 30.39
CA GLY A 525 -9.81 12.48 30.95
C GLY A 525 -9.91 12.42 32.49
N TYR A 526 -9.53 13.50 33.18
CA TYR A 526 -9.71 13.58 34.64
C TYR A 526 -11.19 13.59 35.03
N PHE A 527 -12.03 14.30 34.29
CA PHE A 527 -13.49 14.33 34.49
C PHE A 527 -14.13 12.95 34.30
N TRP A 528 -13.72 12.19 33.28
CA TRP A 528 -14.15 10.81 33.08
C TRP A 528 -13.91 9.97 34.33
N LEU A 529 -12.69 9.97 34.87
CA LEU A 529 -12.32 9.13 36.01
C LEU A 529 -12.99 9.58 37.32
N LEU A 530 -12.91 10.87 37.64
CA LEU A 530 -13.33 11.41 38.94
C LEU A 530 -14.84 11.58 39.05
N HIS A 531 -15.53 11.83 37.94
CA HIS A 531 -16.94 12.22 37.97
C HIS A 531 -17.87 11.26 37.24
N VAL A 532 -17.51 10.80 36.04
CA VAL A 532 -18.38 9.94 35.25
C VAL A 532 -18.28 8.49 35.72
N TYR A 533 -17.07 7.93 35.71
CA TYR A 533 -16.80 6.54 36.08
C TYR A 533 -17.15 6.26 37.54
N SER A 534 -16.75 7.15 38.47
CA SER A 534 -17.09 7.01 39.89
C SER A 534 -18.60 6.96 40.16
N ARG A 535 -19.40 7.82 39.51
CA ARG A 535 -20.87 7.81 39.63
C ARG A 535 -21.48 6.53 39.05
N TRP A 536 -20.92 6.01 37.96
CA TRP A 536 -21.35 4.74 37.37
C TRP A 536 -21.08 3.56 38.30
N GLU A 537 -19.91 3.48 38.94
CA GLU A 537 -19.60 2.43 39.92
C GLU A 537 -20.53 2.49 41.13
N GLN A 538 -20.77 3.68 41.67
CA GLN A 538 -21.71 3.88 42.77
C GLN A 538 -23.14 3.46 42.38
N PHE A 539 -23.57 3.77 41.15
CA PHE A 539 -24.85 3.35 40.60
C PHE A 539 -24.94 1.83 40.48
N LEU A 540 -23.92 1.17 39.92
CA LEU A 540 -23.90 -0.30 39.81
C LEU A 540 -23.96 -0.99 41.18
N ALA A 541 -23.20 -0.49 42.17
CA ALA A 541 -23.24 -1.01 43.54
C ALA A 541 -24.64 -0.84 44.15
N ALA A 542 -25.23 0.35 44.01
CA ALA A 542 -26.58 0.63 44.52
C ALA A 542 -27.66 -0.24 43.84
N CYS A 543 -27.52 -0.52 42.53
CA CYS A 543 -28.40 -1.43 41.81
C CYS A 543 -28.30 -2.88 42.29
N ALA A 544 -27.08 -3.36 42.57
CA ALA A 544 -26.87 -4.71 43.10
C ALA A 544 -27.49 -4.89 44.50
N GLU A 545 -27.53 -3.83 45.31
CA GLU A 545 -28.19 -3.84 46.62
C GLU A 545 -29.73 -3.72 46.55
N ASN A 546 -30.29 -3.35 45.41
CA ASN A 546 -31.72 -3.04 45.25
C ASN A 546 -32.37 -3.78 44.06
N GLU A 547 -31.98 -5.04 43.82
CA GLU A 547 -32.54 -5.89 42.75
C GLU A 547 -34.07 -6.10 42.88
N ASP A 548 -34.62 -5.98 44.09
CA ASP A 548 -36.04 -6.17 44.37
C ASP A 548 -36.94 -5.01 43.89
N LYS A 549 -36.37 -3.86 43.48
CA LYS A 549 -37.10 -2.65 43.10
C LYS A 549 -37.04 -2.41 41.59
N PRO A 550 -38.12 -2.68 40.83
CA PRO A 550 -38.08 -2.66 39.37
C PRO A 550 -37.84 -1.27 38.75
N THR A 551 -38.19 -0.17 39.44
CA THR A 551 -37.98 1.21 38.94
C THR A 551 -36.65 1.82 39.38
N PHE A 552 -35.86 1.11 40.18
CA PHE A 552 -34.67 1.69 40.82
C PHE A 552 -33.63 2.18 39.81
N VAL A 553 -33.45 1.44 38.72
CA VAL A 553 -32.52 1.79 37.63
C VAL A 553 -32.93 3.13 37.02
N LYS A 554 -34.20 3.28 36.62
CA LYS A 554 -34.75 4.53 36.09
C LYS A 554 -34.66 5.72 37.05
N ASP A 555 -34.90 5.48 38.34
CA ASP A 555 -34.97 6.55 39.35
C ASP A 555 -33.58 7.03 39.80
N ARG A 556 -32.59 6.14 39.81
CA ARG A 556 -31.22 6.43 40.30
C ARG A 556 -30.17 6.57 39.20
N PHE A 557 -30.54 6.47 37.93
CA PHE A 557 -29.60 6.61 36.82
C PHE A 557 -28.90 7.99 36.83
N PRO A 558 -27.55 8.04 36.94
CA PRO A 558 -26.83 9.28 37.23
C PRO A 558 -26.74 10.26 36.05
N PHE A 559 -27.04 9.82 34.81
CA PHE A 559 -26.87 10.64 33.60
C PHE A 559 -28.20 11.00 32.92
N LYS A 560 -29.30 10.95 33.67
CA LYS A 560 -30.65 11.16 33.12
C LYS A 560 -30.84 12.50 32.43
N GLU A 561 -30.28 13.58 32.99
CA GLU A 561 -30.37 14.92 32.38
C GLU A 561 -29.57 15.03 31.08
N PHE A 562 -28.41 14.38 31.01
CA PHE A 562 -27.59 14.36 29.80
C PHE A 562 -28.33 13.69 28.64
N PHE A 563 -28.96 12.54 28.88
CA PHE A 563 -29.72 11.83 27.84
C PHE A 563 -31.18 12.27 27.71
N SER A 564 -31.51 13.51 28.08
CA SER A 564 -32.88 14.04 27.94
C SER A 564 -33.27 14.38 26.49
N ASP A 565 -32.28 14.47 25.61
CA ASP A 565 -32.39 14.78 24.19
C ASP A 565 -32.55 13.53 23.29
N THR A 566 -32.64 12.33 23.89
CA THR A 566 -32.81 11.10 23.13
C THR A 566 -34.18 11.04 22.44
N PRO A 567 -34.27 10.51 21.21
CA PRO A 567 -35.51 10.52 20.43
C PRO A 567 -36.63 9.68 21.03
N HIS A 568 -36.27 8.65 21.81
CA HIS A 568 -37.21 7.78 22.52
C HIS A 568 -36.88 7.77 24.02
N PRO A 569 -37.86 7.52 24.91
CA PRO A 569 -37.59 7.36 26.33
C PRO A 569 -36.69 6.16 26.59
N ILE A 570 -35.57 6.37 27.30
CA ILE A 570 -34.58 5.33 27.60
C ILE A 570 -35.15 4.22 28.48
N PHE A 571 -36.01 4.58 29.44
CA PHE A 571 -36.53 3.67 30.47
C PHE A 571 -38.05 3.55 30.41
N MET A 572 -38.51 2.40 29.91
CA MET A 572 -39.93 2.09 29.70
C MET A 572 -40.60 1.39 30.89
N GLY A 573 -39.87 1.01 31.95
CA GLY A 573 -40.46 0.43 33.16
C GLY A 573 -40.92 -1.03 33.04
N GLU A 574 -40.47 -1.77 32.01
CA GLU A 574 -40.97 -3.11 31.72
C GLU A 574 -40.29 -4.23 32.53
N SER A 575 -38.96 -4.18 32.69
CA SER A 575 -38.16 -5.18 33.40
C SER A 575 -36.81 -4.60 33.83
N LEU A 576 -36.35 -4.95 35.03
CA LEU A 576 -35.05 -4.51 35.56
C LEU A 576 -33.89 -4.91 34.63
N GLU A 577 -33.97 -6.07 33.98
CA GLU A 577 -32.94 -6.51 33.03
C GLU A 577 -32.89 -5.62 31.77
N LYS A 578 -34.05 -5.22 31.25
CA LYS A 578 -34.16 -4.31 30.11
C LYS A 578 -33.69 -2.91 30.47
N GLU A 579 -34.08 -2.40 31.64
CA GLU A 579 -33.63 -1.08 32.09
C GLU A 579 -32.11 -1.05 32.34
N MET A 580 -31.56 -2.09 32.97
CA MET A 580 -30.12 -2.20 33.19
C MET A 580 -29.36 -2.30 31.86
N ARG A 581 -29.91 -2.99 30.86
CA ARG A 581 -29.35 -3.04 29.50
C ARG A 581 -29.34 -1.65 28.84
N ALA A 582 -30.43 -0.90 28.93
CA ALA A 582 -30.50 0.47 28.44
C ALA A 582 -29.52 1.42 29.15
N ALA A 583 -29.40 1.32 30.49
CA ALA A 583 -28.43 2.09 31.27
C ALA A 583 -26.98 1.76 30.86
N LYS A 584 -26.67 0.47 30.63
CA LYS A 584 -25.36 0.04 30.13
C LYS A 584 -25.08 0.57 28.72
N GLY A 585 -26.09 0.65 27.85
CA GLY A 585 -25.97 1.27 26.52
C GLY A 585 -25.65 2.76 26.59
N CYS A 586 -26.34 3.50 27.47
CA CYS A 586 -26.02 4.90 27.74
C CYS A 586 -24.58 5.07 28.25
N PHE A 587 -24.14 4.22 29.17
CA PHE A 587 -22.76 4.26 29.65
C PHE A 587 -21.75 3.85 28.57
N HIS A 588 -22.12 2.93 27.67
CA HIS A 588 -21.29 2.58 26.51
C HIS A 588 -21.09 3.79 25.59
N HIS A 589 -22.14 4.53 25.28
CA HIS A 589 -22.05 5.77 24.51
C HIS A 589 -21.06 6.77 25.15
N LEU A 590 -21.17 7.02 26.46
CA LEU A 590 -20.22 7.88 27.18
C LEU A 590 -18.79 7.34 27.10
N LYS A 591 -18.61 6.04 27.33
CA LYS A 591 -17.29 5.40 27.27
C LYS A 591 -16.66 5.58 25.89
N THR A 592 -17.42 5.38 24.81
CA THR A 592 -16.95 5.57 23.44
C THR A 592 -16.55 7.03 23.18
N MET A 593 -17.36 8.00 23.62
CA MET A 593 -17.04 9.43 23.54
C MET A 593 -15.69 9.76 24.20
N PHE A 594 -15.45 9.31 25.44
CA PHE A 594 -14.21 9.58 26.15
C PHE A 594 -13.01 8.79 25.59
N GLN A 595 -13.24 7.59 25.06
CA GLN A 595 -12.20 6.83 24.34
C GLN A 595 -11.75 7.57 23.06
N GLU A 596 -12.70 8.09 22.27
CA GLU A 596 -12.37 8.92 21.10
C GLU A 596 -11.62 10.20 21.49
N LEU A 597 -11.96 10.83 22.61
CA LEU A 597 -11.24 12.00 23.12
C LEU A 597 -9.79 11.70 23.51
N GLU A 598 -9.54 10.56 24.17
CA GLU A 598 -8.17 10.15 24.51
C GLU A 598 -7.35 9.88 23.24
N GLU A 599 -7.96 9.28 22.21
CA GLU A 599 -7.32 9.11 20.90
C GLU A 599 -7.03 10.45 20.20
N CYS A 600 -7.89 11.46 20.41
CA CYS A 600 -7.69 12.83 19.93
C CYS A 600 -6.59 13.60 20.66
N ARG A 601 -6.17 13.16 21.86
CA ARG A 601 -5.18 13.86 22.70
C ARG A 601 -3.85 14.09 21.98
N ALA A 602 -3.41 13.13 21.17
CA ALA A 602 -2.17 13.29 20.41
C ALA A 602 -2.23 14.45 19.39
N PHE A 603 -3.41 14.75 18.84
CA PHE A 603 -3.58 15.85 17.89
C PHE A 603 -3.52 17.22 18.56
N GLU A 604 -3.83 17.30 19.85
CA GLU A 604 -3.64 18.48 20.68
C GLU A 604 -2.16 18.75 20.94
N LEU A 605 -1.38 17.70 21.23
CA LEU A 605 0.05 17.80 21.55
C LEU A 605 0.93 18.08 20.32
N LEU A 606 0.63 17.44 19.19
CA LEU A 606 1.39 17.59 17.95
C LEU A 606 1.02 18.90 17.26
N LYS A 607 2.02 19.76 16.99
CA LYS A 607 1.79 21.09 16.42
C LYS A 607 1.76 21.10 14.90
N SER A 608 2.63 20.33 14.26
CA SER A 608 2.71 20.31 12.80
C SER A 608 1.68 19.37 12.20
N THR A 609 1.14 19.76 11.04
CA THR A 609 0.21 18.93 10.29
C THR A 609 0.86 17.63 9.81
N ALA A 610 2.15 17.67 9.48
CA ALA A 610 2.92 16.49 9.11
C ALA A 610 3.03 15.47 10.25
N ASP A 611 3.33 15.93 11.47
CA ASP A 611 3.43 15.04 12.63
C ASP A 611 2.08 14.43 12.99
N ARG A 612 1.00 15.21 12.92
CA ARG A 612 -0.37 14.71 13.10
C ARG A 612 -0.72 13.63 12.08
N ALA A 613 -0.38 13.85 10.81
CA ALA A 613 -0.57 12.87 9.74
C ALA A 613 0.25 11.59 9.99
N ASN A 614 1.50 11.73 10.45
CA ASN A 614 2.37 10.60 10.78
C ASN A 614 1.83 9.80 11.98
N TYR A 615 1.35 10.47 13.03
CA TYR A 615 0.68 9.82 14.16
C TYR A 615 -0.55 9.04 13.70
N LEU A 616 -1.38 9.67 12.86
CA LEU A 616 -2.57 9.03 12.33
C LEU A 616 -2.21 7.75 11.56
N MET A 617 -1.21 7.83 10.69
CA MET A 617 -0.74 6.72 9.87
C MET A 617 -0.04 5.61 10.67
N THR A 618 0.61 5.91 11.80
CA THR A 618 1.43 4.93 12.54
C THR A 618 0.75 4.37 13.78
N LYS A 619 -0.19 5.10 14.38
CA LYS A 619 -0.83 4.75 15.65
C LYS A 619 -2.35 4.68 15.57
N GLN A 620 -2.99 5.68 14.97
CA GLN A 620 -4.45 5.81 15.02
C GLN A 620 -5.16 4.86 14.04
N ALA A 621 -4.80 4.90 12.75
CA ALA A 621 -5.50 4.16 11.71
C ALA A 621 -5.35 2.65 11.93
N LYS A 622 -6.46 1.90 11.97
CA LYS A 622 -6.46 0.43 12.07
C LYS A 622 -6.54 -0.22 10.70
N ILE A 623 -7.14 0.46 9.72
CA ILE A 623 -7.20 0.02 8.34
C ILE A 623 -6.52 1.09 7.47
N VAL A 624 -5.40 0.70 6.86
CA VAL A 624 -4.63 1.58 5.97
C VAL A 624 -4.62 0.96 4.59
N ALA A 625 -4.98 1.73 3.57
CA ALA A 625 -5.17 1.18 2.24
C ALA A 625 -4.55 2.07 1.16
N MET A 626 -3.92 1.44 0.17
CA MET A 626 -3.17 2.11 -0.91
C MET A 626 -3.04 1.21 -2.13
N THR A 627 -2.52 1.75 -3.23
CA THR A 627 -2.16 0.92 -4.40
C THR A 627 -0.78 0.28 -4.23
N CYS A 628 -0.53 -0.84 -4.92
CA CYS A 628 0.79 -1.50 -4.93
C CYS A 628 1.92 -0.55 -5.37
N THR A 629 1.62 0.31 -6.35
CA THR A 629 2.53 1.36 -6.82
C THR A 629 2.90 2.34 -5.71
N HIS A 630 1.92 2.79 -4.92
CA HIS A 630 2.18 3.70 -3.82
C HIS A 630 2.99 3.03 -2.70
N ALA A 631 2.70 1.76 -2.41
CA ALA A 631 3.48 0.96 -1.47
C ALA A 631 4.96 0.87 -1.86
N ALA A 632 5.27 0.64 -3.14
CA ALA A 632 6.65 0.62 -3.63
C ALA A 632 7.31 2.01 -3.56
N LEU A 633 6.62 3.07 -3.99
CA LEU A 633 7.13 4.44 -3.95
C LEU A 633 7.44 4.92 -2.52
N LYS A 634 6.60 4.58 -1.55
CA LYS A 634 6.68 5.08 -0.17
C LYS A 634 7.27 4.10 0.83
N ARG A 635 7.78 2.95 0.38
CA ARG A 635 8.38 1.94 1.26
C ARG A 635 9.44 2.51 2.20
N LYS A 636 10.38 3.32 1.68
CA LYS A 636 11.43 3.93 2.51
C LYS A 636 10.86 4.81 3.62
N ASP A 637 9.85 5.61 3.29
CA ASP A 637 9.17 6.51 4.22
C ASP A 637 8.42 5.70 5.30
N PHE A 638 7.71 4.64 4.92
CA PHE A 638 7.04 3.74 5.87
C PHE A 638 8.03 3.09 6.85
N LEU A 639 9.19 2.64 6.35
CA LEU A 639 10.23 2.09 7.20
C LEU A 639 10.84 3.15 8.13
N GLN A 640 11.02 4.38 7.68
CA GLN A 640 11.55 5.46 8.52
C GLN A 640 10.57 5.87 9.62
N LEU A 641 9.28 5.93 9.29
CA LEU A 641 8.20 6.30 10.21
C LEU A 641 7.83 5.17 11.18
N GLY A 642 8.39 3.97 11.03
CA GLY A 642 8.08 2.82 11.88
C GLY A 642 6.64 2.34 11.68
N PHE A 643 6.16 2.34 10.43
CA PHE A 643 4.86 1.79 10.07
C PHE A 643 4.79 0.30 10.45
N LYS A 644 3.68 -0.13 11.07
CA LYS A 644 3.45 -1.49 11.56
C LYS A 644 2.07 -1.99 11.18
N TYR A 645 1.96 -3.25 10.78
CA TYR A 645 0.71 -3.93 10.46
C TYR A 645 0.82 -5.43 10.73
N ASP A 646 -0.33 -6.03 11.03
CA ASP A 646 -0.45 -7.43 11.43
C ASP A 646 -1.07 -8.27 10.31
N ASN A 647 -1.95 -7.67 9.50
CA ASN A 647 -2.67 -8.35 8.42
C ASN A 647 -2.43 -7.63 7.10
N LEU A 648 -2.20 -8.37 6.01
CA LEU A 648 -2.14 -7.86 4.65
C LEU A 648 -3.29 -8.45 3.84
N LEU A 649 -4.12 -7.60 3.23
CA LEU A 649 -5.16 -7.99 2.28
C LEU A 649 -4.84 -7.38 0.93
N MET A 650 -4.79 -8.19 -0.12
CA MET A 650 -4.56 -7.73 -1.49
C MET A 650 -5.73 -8.09 -2.38
N GLU A 651 -6.38 -7.08 -2.96
CA GLU A 651 -7.40 -7.26 -4.01
C GLU A 651 -6.77 -7.03 -5.39
N GLU A 652 -7.35 -7.65 -6.42
CA GLU A 652 -6.78 -7.68 -7.78
C GLU A 652 -5.38 -8.31 -7.80
N SER A 653 -5.08 -9.23 -6.87
CA SER A 653 -3.73 -9.81 -6.70
C SER A 653 -3.23 -10.52 -7.97
N ALA A 654 -4.14 -11.02 -8.80
CA ALA A 654 -3.83 -11.62 -10.08
C ALA A 654 -3.45 -10.60 -11.17
N GLN A 655 -3.63 -9.29 -10.97
CA GLN A 655 -3.19 -8.24 -11.90
C GLN A 655 -1.89 -7.56 -11.47
N ILE A 656 -1.34 -7.96 -10.31
CA ILE A 656 -0.12 -7.38 -9.73
C ILE A 656 1.06 -8.29 -10.06
N LEU A 657 2.20 -7.69 -10.43
CA LEU A 657 3.45 -8.43 -10.62
C LEU A 657 3.89 -9.11 -9.33
N GLU A 658 4.57 -10.24 -9.42
CA GLU A 658 5.02 -11.00 -8.25
C GLU A 658 5.81 -10.14 -7.25
N ILE A 659 6.80 -9.38 -7.74
CA ILE A 659 7.63 -8.52 -6.89
C ILE A 659 6.85 -7.35 -6.26
N GLU A 660 5.85 -6.82 -6.97
CA GLU A 660 4.95 -5.79 -6.45
C GLU A 660 3.95 -6.34 -5.44
N THR A 661 3.73 -7.66 -5.43
CA THR A 661 2.98 -8.39 -4.39
C THR A 661 3.85 -8.64 -3.16
N PHE A 662 5.15 -8.89 -3.36
CA PHE A 662 6.10 -9.14 -2.28
C PHE A 662 6.49 -7.88 -1.49
N ILE A 663 6.69 -6.74 -2.16
CA ILE A 663 7.07 -5.46 -1.53
C ILE A 663 6.12 -5.07 -0.38
N PRO A 664 4.77 -5.12 -0.55
CA PRO A 664 3.82 -4.85 0.53
C PRO A 664 3.89 -5.78 1.73
N MET A 665 4.50 -6.95 1.63
CA MET A 665 4.73 -7.84 2.79
C MET A 665 5.84 -7.32 3.70
N LEU A 666 6.63 -6.35 3.23
CA LEU A 666 7.86 -5.86 3.87
C LEU A 666 7.90 -4.33 3.97
N LEU A 667 6.75 -3.70 4.25
CA LEU A 667 6.63 -2.25 4.51
C LEU A 667 6.88 -1.86 5.98
N GLN A 668 7.24 -2.83 6.83
CA GLN A 668 7.53 -2.62 8.24
C GLN A 668 8.93 -3.09 8.61
N ARG A 669 9.54 -2.43 9.60
CA ARG A 669 10.80 -2.90 10.19
C ARG A 669 10.54 -4.08 11.11
N GLN A 670 11.48 -5.00 11.10
CA GLN A 670 11.44 -6.22 11.91
C GLN A 670 12.35 -5.99 13.13
N GLU A 671 11.82 -5.28 14.14
CA GLU A 671 12.60 -4.81 15.29
C GLU A 671 13.01 -5.95 16.24
N ASP A 672 12.18 -6.99 16.34
CA ASP A 672 12.35 -8.09 17.31
C ASP A 672 12.94 -9.37 16.68
N GLY A 673 13.48 -9.28 15.46
CA GLY A 673 14.04 -10.43 14.73
C GLY A 673 13.01 -11.41 14.14
N TYR A 674 11.71 -11.18 14.34
CA TYR A 674 10.63 -11.95 13.73
C TYR A 674 9.71 -11.06 12.89
N ALA A 675 8.99 -11.66 11.93
CA ALA A 675 8.01 -10.96 11.13
C ALA A 675 6.70 -10.73 11.91
N ARG A 676 6.26 -9.47 12.03
CA ARG A 676 4.98 -9.12 12.67
C ARG A 676 3.75 -9.63 11.91
N LEU A 677 3.88 -9.90 10.61
CA LEU A 677 2.78 -10.29 9.73
C LEU A 677 2.19 -11.65 10.15
N LYS A 678 0.90 -11.65 10.50
CA LYS A 678 0.12 -12.81 10.95
C LYS A 678 -0.72 -13.42 9.83
N ARG A 679 -1.15 -12.58 8.87
CA ARG A 679 -2.06 -12.96 7.79
C ARG A 679 -1.68 -12.33 6.47
N CYS A 680 -1.76 -13.13 5.41
CA CYS A 680 -1.69 -12.67 4.03
C CYS A 680 -2.91 -13.19 3.27
N ILE A 681 -3.83 -12.30 2.91
CA ILE A 681 -5.05 -12.62 2.16
C ILE A 681 -4.88 -12.10 0.73
N LEU A 682 -4.78 -13.01 -0.24
CA LEU A 682 -4.66 -12.69 -1.68
C LEU A 682 -5.98 -13.00 -2.37
N ILE A 683 -6.65 -11.98 -2.91
CA ILE A 683 -7.94 -12.08 -3.59
C ILE A 683 -7.76 -11.68 -5.05
N GLY A 684 -8.03 -12.61 -5.96
CA GLY A 684 -7.79 -12.40 -7.38
C GLY A 684 -8.41 -13.48 -8.26
N ASP A 685 -8.17 -13.38 -9.56
CA ASP A 685 -8.58 -14.39 -10.52
C ASP A 685 -7.49 -14.59 -11.56
N HIS A 686 -6.79 -15.72 -11.48
CA HIS A 686 -5.70 -16.05 -12.40
C HIS A 686 -6.21 -16.39 -13.82
N HIS A 687 -7.50 -16.68 -13.99
CA HIS A 687 -8.11 -16.86 -15.32
C HIS A 687 -8.40 -15.52 -16.04
N GLN A 688 -8.28 -14.39 -15.34
CA GLN A 688 -8.39 -13.05 -15.93
C GLN A 688 -7.04 -12.51 -16.40
N LEU A 689 -7.06 -11.33 -17.02
CA LEU A 689 -5.90 -10.69 -17.64
C LEU A 689 -4.70 -10.58 -16.67
N PRO A 690 -3.48 -10.93 -17.13
CA PRO A 690 -2.25 -10.76 -16.36
C PRO A 690 -1.82 -9.30 -16.22
N PRO A 691 -0.84 -9.05 -15.33
CA PRO A 691 -0.08 -7.81 -15.36
C PRO A 691 0.44 -7.52 -16.77
N VAL A 692 0.42 -6.25 -17.17
CA VAL A 692 0.82 -5.87 -18.54
C VAL A 692 2.35 -5.83 -18.65
N VAL A 693 2.93 -6.83 -19.32
CA VAL A 693 4.34 -6.83 -19.74
C VAL A 693 4.43 -6.27 -21.15
N LYS A 694 5.07 -5.11 -21.31
CA LYS A 694 5.12 -4.41 -22.61
C LYS A 694 5.86 -5.16 -23.70
N ASN A 695 6.95 -5.85 -23.35
CA ASN A 695 7.74 -6.61 -24.30
C ASN A 695 7.43 -8.10 -24.16
N MET A 696 6.73 -8.64 -25.17
CA MET A 696 6.31 -10.04 -25.23
C MET A 696 7.50 -11.03 -25.14
N ALA A 697 8.73 -10.61 -25.47
CA ALA A 697 9.92 -11.42 -25.30
C ALA A 697 10.21 -11.73 -23.83
N PHE A 698 10.08 -10.73 -22.94
CA PHE A 698 10.22 -10.95 -21.50
C PHE A 698 9.09 -11.80 -20.94
N GLN A 699 7.87 -11.62 -21.45
CA GLN A 699 6.73 -12.44 -21.07
C GLN A 699 6.96 -13.92 -21.43
N LYS A 700 7.27 -14.21 -22.70
CA LYS A 700 7.37 -15.59 -23.19
C LYS A 700 8.65 -16.31 -22.77
N TYR A 701 9.79 -15.61 -22.70
CA TYR A 701 11.07 -16.23 -22.37
C TYR A 701 11.32 -16.30 -20.86
N SER A 702 10.93 -15.25 -20.13
CA SER A 702 11.27 -15.05 -18.71
C SER A 702 10.08 -15.20 -17.77
N HIS A 703 8.86 -15.37 -18.31
CA HIS A 703 7.60 -15.43 -17.54
C HIS A 703 7.43 -14.22 -16.61
N MET A 704 7.77 -13.03 -17.09
CA MET A 704 7.73 -11.82 -16.26
C MET A 704 6.31 -11.39 -15.86
N ASP A 705 5.29 -11.90 -16.54
CA ASP A 705 3.88 -11.73 -16.19
C ASP A 705 3.39 -12.71 -15.11
N GLN A 706 4.27 -13.58 -14.60
CA GLN A 706 3.96 -14.49 -13.51
C GLN A 706 3.48 -13.72 -12.28
N ARG A 707 2.40 -14.23 -11.71
CA ARG A 707 1.74 -13.67 -10.53
C ARG A 707 2.02 -14.61 -9.35
N LEU A 708 2.17 -14.05 -8.15
CA LEU A 708 2.38 -14.86 -6.96
C LEU A 708 1.22 -15.86 -6.74
N ILE A 709 -0.01 -15.44 -7.04
CA ILE A 709 -1.19 -16.31 -6.89
C ILE A 709 -1.11 -17.54 -7.82
N GLU A 710 -0.59 -17.38 -9.04
CA GLU A 710 -0.47 -18.45 -10.02
C GLU A 710 0.69 -19.38 -9.69
N GLN A 711 1.81 -18.83 -9.22
CA GLN A 711 2.97 -19.59 -8.75
C GLN A 711 2.60 -20.54 -7.60
N ILE A 712 1.82 -20.07 -6.62
CA ILE A 712 1.46 -20.89 -5.45
C ILE A 712 0.37 -21.92 -5.79
N ILE A 713 -0.47 -21.65 -6.80
CA ILE A 713 -1.49 -22.61 -7.27
C ILE A 713 -0.87 -23.75 -8.09
N SER A 714 0.19 -23.45 -8.85
CA SER A 714 0.88 -24.37 -9.75
C SER A 714 1.80 -25.33 -8.99
#